data_AF-A0A8D9LNR7-F1
#
_entry.id   AF-A0A8D9LNR7-F1
#
_cell.length_a   1.000
_cell.length_b   1.000
_cell.length_c   1.000
_cell.angle_alpha   90.00
_cell.angle_beta   90.00
_cell.angle_gamma   90.00
#
_symmetry.space_group_name_H-M   'P 1'
#
loop_
_entity.id
_entity.type
_entity.pdbx_description
1 polymer ?
#
loop_
_entity_poly.entity_id
_entity_poly.type
_entity_poly.pdbx_seq_one_letter_code
_entity_poly.pdbx_strand_id
1 'polypeptide(L)'
;SLFSQESLSVRKAYTFSVCSLTMAKVVSFSLALLMTVVVILTPSAVSGENGFSDLKIHTHLKRLNKPALKSIKSPDGDIIDCVPVTDQPALSHPLLINHTVQMTPSFNPESVFSESKVSSNTKNQQSSAISQLWHVNGKCPENTVPIRRTTKQDLYRASSVEKFGMKNQKSILKRKSYEPASVLTQNGHQHAIMYVEDGVFYGAKAKINVWKPNVEMPNEFSLAQIWVLGGNFNSDLNSIEAGWQVSPQLYGDSRTRLFTYWTSDAYQGTGCYNLLCSGFVQINREIAMGGSISPLSNFGDSQYDITILIWKSEDGDIIDCVPITKQPAFDHPLLKNHTIQMRPSFVPEGGSTFTKKEAKAITQVWHKNGVCPDNTVPIRRTKKEDILRSKSIESFGKKRHKSFGKGTHQSNPGEGHEYAIMNSRKGIYYGTKFVINMWRPEVEVPNEFSLAQTWLASGDGYDTNTIEAGLQVCPVLYGDNNLRLFVYWTSDYYQSTGCYNTGCSGFVQTSKVITPGGSFAQVSQYDGAQYGLPMLIWKSSGNWWLMIGEEYVGYWPGNIFTSLGDRATTVQWGGEIVNQRTDGRHTNTDMGSGHFADEWYKKASYFRKLETVDGANTLREPQGLYPYASNGNCYNIKAGEKILKALPVETAFKFPSPLPTFTQGGGFAKGTIDLGGLEVSQVPTFNKVWSTYEGGPDNLGVTFFEPSSVPTGFSILGYYAQPNNRQLFGWVLVAKDLSSNNTLKPPVDYTLVGNTESLVTKQDGPGYFWEPVAPDGYQAVGLIVTNSSQKPPLDKVRCVRSDLTEQCEADTSIWESNGVKVSTLRPTIRGTQATGVCVGTFTWQPQNTSPPSLSCLKNKKLDFSTMPNGSQTGVLSNTYSPLIYLHPDEEYLPSSVNWYFSNGALLYKRGEESNPNPIEPNGANLPQGGANDGSYWLDLPIDKKGKERVKKGDLQSTQAYLHIKPMLGATFTDIAIWVFYPFNGPARAKVKLITLPLGRIGEHIGDWEHVTLRISNFNGELWRVFLSQHSGGEWIDACDLEFQEGGGSNKAVAYASLHGHAMYPKPGLVLQGNDGVGIRNDTAKSKKVFDTGLGYEVIAAEYGGEGGGVVEPPWVNYYRKWGPKIDYSVEDDVKRIERFLFGALKRAFVNLVKKIPDEVYGEDGPTGPKLKGNWAGDEK
;
A
#
# COMPACT_ATOMS: atom_id res chain seq x y z
N SER A 1 51.44 -10.81 58.66
CA SER A 1 52.53 -11.80 58.73
C SER A 1 53.14 -11.93 57.34
N LEU A 2 54.47 -11.90 57.25
CA LEU A 2 55.35 -12.42 56.18
C LEU A 2 54.80 -12.71 54.75
N PHE A 3 55.45 -12.06 53.76
CA PHE A 3 55.79 -12.56 52.39
C PHE A 3 54.66 -12.74 51.34
N SER A 4 54.90 -12.57 50.02
CA SER A 4 56.01 -11.89 49.28
C SER A 4 55.82 -11.86 47.74
N GLN A 5 56.41 -10.83 47.09
CA GLN A 5 57.00 -10.72 45.73
C GLN A 5 56.61 -9.35 45.11
N GLU A 6 57.50 -8.36 44.90
CA GLU A 6 58.71 -8.27 44.06
C GLU A 6 58.41 -8.27 42.54
N SER A 7 59.01 -7.45 41.66
CA SER A 7 59.82 -6.19 41.74
C SER A 7 59.83 -5.53 40.33
N LEU A 8 60.43 -4.40 39.92
CA LEU A 8 61.34 -3.32 40.41
C LEU A 8 60.97 -2.05 39.50
N SER A 9 61.65 -0.90 39.28
CA SER A 9 62.94 -0.30 39.69
C SER A 9 63.00 1.26 39.54
N VAL A 10 63.13 1.97 40.66
CA VAL A 10 64.17 2.98 40.99
C VAL A 10 64.31 4.34 40.21
N ARG A 11 63.95 5.45 40.93
CA ARG A 11 64.49 6.86 40.89
C ARG A 11 64.23 7.69 39.60
N LYS A 12 64.20 9.04 39.54
CA LYS A 12 64.42 10.25 40.41
C LYS A 12 63.74 11.45 39.65
N ALA A 13 63.43 12.67 40.16
CA ALA A 13 63.19 13.24 41.50
C ALA A 13 62.73 14.74 41.41
N TYR A 14 61.98 15.21 42.43
CA TYR A 14 61.79 16.60 42.93
C TYR A 14 61.59 17.84 42.02
N THR A 15 60.34 18.30 41.97
CA THR A 15 59.77 19.62 42.38
C THR A 15 60.51 20.98 42.20
N PHE A 16 59.67 22.01 41.99
CA PHE A 16 59.84 23.48 42.12
C PHE A 16 60.49 24.28 40.98
N SER A 17 59.76 25.32 40.54
CA SER A 17 60.25 26.43 39.71
C SER A 17 59.47 27.69 40.06
N VAL A 18 60.11 28.64 40.75
CA VAL A 18 59.68 30.04 40.89
C VAL A 18 60.93 30.94 41.00
N CYS A 19 60.87 32.09 40.32
CA CYS A 19 61.72 33.27 40.45
C CYS A 19 63.15 33.32 39.86
N SER A 20 63.38 34.50 39.28
CA SER A 20 64.64 35.25 39.14
C SER A 20 65.58 34.98 37.96
N LEU A 21 65.42 35.87 36.98
CA LEU A 21 66.50 36.33 36.11
C LEU A 21 67.72 36.74 36.97
N THR A 22 68.93 36.28 36.61
CA THR A 22 70.06 37.14 36.16
C THR A 22 71.30 36.29 35.84
N MET A 23 71.34 35.69 34.65
CA MET A 23 72.62 35.18 34.09
C MET A 23 72.82 35.44 32.58
N ALA A 24 72.01 36.32 32.00
CA ALA A 24 72.25 36.86 30.68
C ALA A 24 73.39 37.89 30.72
N LYS A 25 74.62 37.46 30.37
CA LYS A 25 75.66 38.28 29.67
C LYS A 25 76.98 37.59 29.35
N VAL A 26 77.34 36.46 29.99
CA VAL A 26 78.70 35.87 29.83
C VAL A 26 78.78 34.73 28.79
N VAL A 27 77.75 33.90 28.66
CA VAL A 27 77.77 32.73 27.75
C VAL A 27 77.78 33.13 26.26
N SER A 28 77.27 34.32 25.92
CA SER A 28 77.05 34.75 24.54
C SER A 28 78.31 35.06 23.71
N PHE A 29 79.49 35.16 24.33
CA PHE A 29 80.74 35.49 23.61
C PHE A 29 81.61 34.27 23.25
N SER A 30 81.48 33.15 23.97
CA SER A 30 82.33 31.96 23.77
C SER A 30 81.84 31.03 22.65
N LEU A 31 80.53 30.97 22.38
CA LEU A 31 80.00 30.15 21.27
C LEU A 31 80.26 30.77 19.90
N ALA A 32 80.33 32.11 19.81
CA ALA A 32 80.50 32.82 18.54
C ALA A 32 81.82 32.48 17.83
N LEU A 33 82.90 32.34 18.60
CA LEU A 33 84.25 32.11 18.05
C LEU A 33 84.46 30.68 17.53
N LEU A 34 83.77 29.69 18.10
CA LEU A 34 83.93 28.29 17.72
C LEU A 34 83.25 27.97 16.38
N MET A 35 82.10 28.59 16.09
CA MET A 35 81.40 28.44 14.81
C MET A 35 82.19 29.04 13.64
N THR A 36 82.96 30.12 13.84
CA THR A 36 83.77 30.74 12.78
C THR A 36 84.90 29.88 12.24
N VAL A 37 85.41 28.90 13.01
CA VAL A 37 86.55 28.06 12.59
C VAL A 37 86.12 26.89 11.69
N VAL A 38 84.90 26.40 11.83
CA VAL A 38 84.35 25.28 11.03
C VAL A 38 84.09 25.68 9.56
N VAL A 39 84.02 26.98 9.26
CA VAL A 39 83.64 27.51 7.94
C VAL A 39 84.74 27.42 6.87
N ILE A 40 86.01 27.20 7.24
CA ILE A 40 87.15 27.53 6.35
C ILE A 40 87.91 26.31 5.78
N LEU A 41 87.77 25.10 6.35
CA LEU A 41 88.57 23.92 5.93
C LEU A 41 87.78 22.61 5.75
N THR A 42 86.96 22.54 4.71
CA THR A 42 86.69 21.30 3.92
C THR A 42 86.15 21.69 2.53
N PRO A 43 86.35 20.88 1.48
CA PRO A 43 86.10 21.30 0.09
C PRO A 43 84.63 21.25 -0.31
N SER A 44 84.30 21.96 -1.40
CA SER A 44 82.96 22.11 -1.99
C SER A 44 82.35 20.79 -2.50
N ALA A 45 81.84 19.96 -1.59
CA ALA A 45 81.13 18.72 -1.91
C ALA A 45 79.65 18.99 -2.27
N VAL A 46 79.37 19.12 -3.58
CA VAL A 46 78.00 19.22 -4.12
C VAL A 46 77.17 18.02 -3.64
N SER A 47 76.06 18.29 -2.95
CA SER A 47 75.23 17.24 -2.34
C SER A 47 73.72 17.55 -2.44
N GLY A 48 73.20 17.42 -3.66
CA GLY A 48 71.83 16.97 -3.90
C GLY A 48 70.68 17.94 -3.60
N GLU A 49 70.29 18.71 -4.61
CA GLU A 49 68.85 18.98 -4.78
C GLU A 49 68.13 17.63 -4.91
N ASN A 50 67.10 17.36 -4.09
CA ASN A 50 66.09 16.34 -4.41
C ASN A 50 65.10 16.88 -5.46
N GLY A 51 65.63 17.51 -6.50
CA GLY A 51 64.87 17.97 -7.64
C GLY A 51 64.52 16.77 -8.53
N PHE A 52 63.22 16.45 -8.62
CA PHE A 52 62.77 15.68 -9.78
C PHE A 52 63.22 16.44 -11.04
N SER A 53 63.89 15.76 -11.97
CA SER A 53 64.39 16.37 -13.21
C SER A 53 63.33 17.27 -13.84
N ASP A 54 63.67 18.52 -14.11
CA ASP A 54 62.72 19.51 -14.64
C ASP A 54 62.09 19.07 -15.97
N LEU A 55 62.81 18.24 -16.74
CA LEU A 55 62.29 17.57 -17.94
C LEU A 55 61.19 16.54 -17.61
N LYS A 56 61.32 15.75 -16.53
CA LYS A 56 60.25 14.86 -16.04
C LYS A 56 59.04 15.66 -15.57
N ILE A 57 59.25 16.71 -14.77
CA ILE A 57 58.17 17.61 -14.30
C ILE A 57 57.44 18.22 -15.50
N HIS A 58 58.17 18.80 -16.46
CA HIS A 58 57.59 19.43 -17.64
C HIS A 58 56.80 18.43 -18.49
N THR A 59 57.34 17.23 -18.73
CA THR A 59 56.67 16.15 -19.46
C THR A 59 55.39 15.71 -18.75
N HIS A 60 55.40 15.59 -17.43
CA HIS A 60 54.22 15.22 -16.66
C HIS A 60 53.16 16.33 -16.65
N LEU A 61 53.55 17.59 -16.45
CA LEU A 61 52.62 18.73 -16.54
C LEU A 61 51.95 18.82 -17.91
N LYS A 62 52.67 18.56 -19.00
CA LYS A 62 52.12 18.49 -20.37
C LYS A 62 51.13 17.34 -20.59
N ARG A 63 51.19 16.27 -19.77
CA ARG A 63 50.23 15.16 -19.78
C ARG A 63 48.91 15.53 -19.10
N LEU A 64 48.98 16.27 -17.99
CA LEU A 64 47.81 16.64 -17.17
C LEU A 64 47.12 17.91 -17.66
N ASN A 65 47.89 18.97 -17.89
CA ASN A 65 47.38 20.26 -18.36
C ASN A 65 47.19 20.21 -19.88
N LYS A 66 46.03 19.71 -20.29
CA LYS A 66 45.59 19.68 -21.69
C LYS A 66 45.40 21.11 -22.24
N PRO A 67 45.46 21.32 -23.57
CA PRO A 67 45.15 22.60 -24.18
C PRO A 67 43.77 23.11 -23.78
N ALA A 68 43.71 24.33 -23.24
CA ALA A 68 42.47 24.96 -22.80
C ALA A 68 41.97 25.95 -23.86
N LEU A 69 40.67 25.96 -24.15
CA LEU A 69 40.05 27.02 -24.96
C LEU A 69 39.92 28.33 -24.17
N LYS A 70 39.86 28.24 -22.85
CA LYS A 70 39.75 29.36 -21.90
C LYS A 70 40.29 28.94 -20.55
N SER A 71 41.03 29.83 -19.88
CA SER A 71 41.40 29.68 -18.46
C SER A 71 40.62 30.68 -17.62
N ILE A 72 40.13 30.25 -16.46
CA ILE A 72 39.43 31.07 -15.47
C ILE A 72 40.27 31.06 -14.19
N LYS A 73 40.81 32.22 -13.80
CA LYS A 73 41.46 32.38 -12.49
C LYS A 73 40.36 32.58 -11.45
N SER A 74 40.28 31.67 -10.49
CA SER A 74 39.33 31.72 -9.37
C SER A 74 39.72 32.80 -8.35
N PRO A 75 38.78 33.40 -7.58
CA PRO A 75 39.11 34.36 -6.52
C PRO A 75 40.06 33.79 -5.46
N ASP A 76 40.00 32.48 -5.26
CA ASP A 76 40.81 31.74 -4.29
C ASP A 76 42.15 31.22 -4.88
N GLY A 77 42.54 31.71 -6.07
CA GLY A 77 43.87 31.52 -6.66
C GLY A 77 44.05 30.26 -7.54
N ASP A 78 43.10 29.32 -7.53
CA ASP A 78 43.09 28.21 -8.49
C ASP A 78 42.94 28.73 -9.94
N ILE A 79 43.46 27.99 -10.92
CA ILE A 79 43.18 28.20 -12.35
C ILE A 79 42.39 27.00 -12.86
N ILE A 80 41.21 27.27 -13.41
CA ILE A 80 40.34 26.29 -14.05
C ILE A 80 40.48 26.41 -15.56
N ASP A 81 40.92 25.34 -16.19
CA ASP A 81 41.09 25.23 -17.64
C ASP A 81 39.88 24.56 -18.28
N CYS A 82 39.23 25.26 -19.20
CA CYS A 82 38.13 24.75 -20.00
C CYS A 82 38.68 23.97 -21.21
N VAL A 83 38.81 22.65 -21.03
CA VAL A 83 39.40 21.72 -22.02
C VAL A 83 38.29 21.10 -22.85
N PRO A 84 38.44 20.92 -24.19
CA PRO A 84 37.45 20.20 -24.99
C PRO A 84 37.16 18.80 -24.44
N VAL A 85 35.89 18.36 -24.45
CA VAL A 85 35.49 17.07 -23.85
C VAL A 85 36.23 15.88 -24.44
N THR A 86 36.64 15.96 -25.71
CA THR A 86 37.42 14.95 -26.46
C THR A 86 38.89 14.88 -26.06
N ASP A 87 39.42 15.90 -25.37
CA ASP A 87 40.87 16.09 -25.23
C ASP A 87 41.36 15.81 -23.79
N GLN A 88 40.40 15.61 -22.87
CA GLN A 88 40.62 15.46 -21.43
C GLN A 88 41.57 14.30 -21.05
N PRO A 89 42.24 14.36 -19.89
CA PRO A 89 43.20 13.34 -19.44
C PRO A 89 42.66 11.90 -19.47
N ALA A 90 41.37 11.70 -19.21
CA ALA A 90 40.70 10.40 -19.22
C ALA A 90 40.94 9.60 -20.50
N LEU A 91 40.81 10.25 -21.66
CA LEU A 91 40.88 9.63 -22.99
C LEU A 91 42.33 9.33 -23.44
N SER A 92 43.30 9.59 -22.57
CA SER A 92 44.70 9.14 -22.73
C SER A 92 44.95 7.76 -22.11
N HIS A 93 43.90 7.03 -21.70
CA HIS A 93 44.00 5.62 -21.28
C HIS A 93 44.03 4.69 -22.52
N PRO A 94 44.88 3.65 -22.58
CA PRO A 94 44.95 2.75 -23.74
C PRO A 94 43.61 2.10 -24.13
N LEU A 95 42.80 1.72 -23.13
CA LEU A 95 41.47 1.13 -23.36
C LEU A 95 40.37 2.16 -23.74
N LEU A 96 40.69 3.45 -23.74
CA LEU A 96 39.77 4.55 -24.10
C LEU A 96 40.17 5.28 -25.39
N ILE A 97 41.15 4.76 -26.12
CA ILE A 97 41.48 5.24 -27.48
C ILE A 97 40.25 5.02 -28.37
N ASN A 98 39.83 6.07 -29.09
CA ASN A 98 38.61 6.12 -29.91
C ASN A 98 37.28 5.90 -29.13
N HIS A 99 37.27 6.05 -27.80
CA HIS A 99 36.06 5.91 -27.00
C HIS A 99 35.06 7.05 -27.25
N THR A 100 33.85 6.71 -27.70
CA THR A 100 32.75 7.68 -27.89
C THR A 100 32.24 8.19 -26.53
N VAL A 101 32.49 9.47 -26.22
CA VAL A 101 32.05 10.07 -24.94
C VAL A 101 30.53 10.15 -24.86
N GLN A 102 29.97 9.63 -23.77
CA GLN A 102 28.53 9.64 -23.49
C GLN A 102 28.15 10.99 -22.84
N MET A 103 27.91 12.01 -23.67
CA MET A 103 27.64 13.40 -23.24
C MET A 103 26.45 13.56 -22.28
N THR A 104 25.50 12.63 -22.33
CA THR A 104 24.48 12.41 -21.31
C THR A 104 24.41 10.90 -21.04
N PRO A 105 24.31 10.45 -19.78
CA PRO A 105 23.84 9.10 -19.52
C PRO A 105 22.44 8.91 -20.11
N SER A 106 22.04 7.67 -20.40
CA SER A 106 20.66 7.33 -20.78
C SER A 106 19.65 7.56 -19.65
N PHE A 107 20.10 7.99 -18.46
CA PHE A 107 19.27 8.18 -17.27
C PHE A 107 19.84 9.18 -16.24
N ASN A 108 18.96 9.76 -15.41
CA ASN A 108 19.29 10.30 -14.09
C ASN A 108 18.34 9.74 -12.98
N PRO A 109 18.83 9.01 -11.97
CA PRO A 109 18.03 8.45 -10.86
C PRO A 109 17.21 9.43 -10.02
N GLU A 110 17.51 10.73 -10.06
CA GLU A 110 16.84 11.68 -9.15
C GLU A 110 15.35 11.92 -9.44
N SER A 111 14.83 11.54 -10.61
CA SER A 111 13.38 11.62 -10.90
C SER A 111 12.56 10.66 -10.03
N VAL A 112 13.08 9.45 -9.78
CA VAL A 112 12.39 8.36 -9.06
C VAL A 112 12.35 8.61 -7.55
N PHE A 113 13.34 9.33 -7.01
CA PHE A 113 13.44 9.70 -5.59
C PHE A 113 12.93 11.13 -5.31
N SER A 114 12.03 11.65 -6.14
CA SER A 114 11.31 12.88 -5.82
C SER A 114 10.16 12.58 -4.84
N GLU A 115 10.44 12.78 -3.55
CA GLU A 115 9.45 12.65 -2.48
C GLU A 115 8.19 13.47 -2.77
N SER A 116 7.06 13.02 -2.22
CA SER A 116 5.73 13.61 -2.42
C SER A 116 5.73 15.13 -2.32
N LYS A 117 5.35 15.81 -3.42
CA LYS A 117 5.05 17.25 -3.42
C LYS A 117 3.78 17.53 -2.60
N VAL A 118 3.94 17.57 -1.29
CA VAL A 118 3.05 18.34 -0.41
C VAL A 118 3.09 19.78 -0.88
N SER A 119 1.92 20.36 -1.13
CA SER A 119 1.77 21.67 -1.77
C SER A 119 2.02 22.84 -0.80
N SER A 120 3.27 23.02 -0.36
CA SER A 120 3.71 24.20 0.37
C SER A 120 3.61 25.45 -0.51
N ASN A 121 2.61 26.27 -0.24
CA ASN A 121 2.32 27.49 -1.01
C ASN A 121 3.22 28.66 -0.54
N THR A 122 4.54 28.50 -0.71
CA THR A 122 5.56 29.53 -0.44
C THR A 122 6.26 29.92 -1.73
N LYS A 123 5.78 30.99 -2.38
CA LYS A 123 6.56 31.71 -3.39
C LYS A 123 7.80 32.32 -2.72
N ASN A 124 8.92 32.35 -3.43
CA ASN A 124 10.19 32.96 -3.02
C ASN A 124 10.89 32.31 -1.81
N GLN A 125 11.38 31.08 -1.97
CA GLN A 125 12.70 30.72 -1.44
C GLN A 125 13.51 30.02 -2.52
N GLN A 126 14.62 30.66 -2.91
CA GLN A 126 15.55 30.18 -3.92
C GLN A 126 16.49 29.18 -3.24
N SER A 127 16.34 27.89 -3.53
CA SER A 127 17.19 26.84 -2.94
C SER A 127 18.66 27.15 -3.20
N SER A 128 19.44 27.32 -2.13
CA SER A 128 20.84 27.77 -2.19
C SER A 128 21.73 26.69 -2.80
N ALA A 129 21.85 26.70 -4.13
CA ALA A 129 22.71 25.81 -4.86
C ALA A 129 24.18 26.03 -4.44
N ILE A 130 24.78 25.00 -3.84
CA ILE A 130 26.19 25.01 -3.48
C ILE A 130 27.01 25.21 -4.77
N SER A 131 27.96 26.15 -4.70
CA SER A 131 28.74 26.64 -5.82
C SER A 131 30.23 26.30 -5.63
N GLN A 132 31.02 26.54 -6.68
CA GLN A 132 32.47 26.53 -6.58
C GLN A 132 32.99 27.95 -6.81
N LEU A 133 34.01 28.37 -6.06
CA LEU A 133 34.42 29.79 -6.01
C LEU A 133 34.84 30.36 -7.38
N TRP A 134 35.26 29.52 -8.33
CA TRP A 134 35.61 29.93 -9.69
C TRP A 134 34.42 30.46 -10.50
N HIS A 135 33.17 30.10 -10.15
CA HIS A 135 31.95 30.58 -10.81
C HIS A 135 31.79 32.09 -10.73
N VAL A 136 32.32 32.72 -9.68
CA VAL A 136 32.34 34.18 -9.50
C VAL A 136 33.04 34.88 -10.68
N ASN A 137 34.06 34.23 -11.25
CA ASN A 137 34.86 34.76 -12.35
C ASN A 137 34.47 34.16 -13.72
N GLY A 138 33.30 33.50 -13.79
CA GLY A 138 32.64 33.08 -15.03
C GLY A 138 32.48 31.56 -15.20
N LYS A 139 32.07 31.15 -16.41
CA LYS A 139 31.79 29.76 -16.79
C LYS A 139 32.63 29.29 -17.98
N CYS A 140 32.73 27.97 -18.14
CA CYS A 140 33.37 27.34 -19.30
C CYS A 140 32.42 27.29 -20.52
N PRO A 141 32.95 27.34 -21.77
CA PRO A 141 32.16 27.22 -22.99
C PRO A 141 31.43 25.86 -23.12
N GLU A 142 30.47 25.80 -24.02
CA GLU A 142 29.84 24.53 -24.40
C GLU A 142 30.87 23.57 -25.04
N ASN A 143 30.63 22.26 -24.92
CA ASN A 143 31.55 21.19 -25.35
C ASN A 143 32.96 21.22 -24.69
N THR A 144 33.10 21.90 -23.54
CA THR A 144 34.30 21.86 -22.69
C THR A 144 33.98 21.38 -21.27
N VAL A 145 35.01 20.89 -20.57
CA VAL A 145 34.99 20.54 -19.15
C VAL A 145 35.98 21.40 -18.36
N PRO A 146 35.61 21.92 -17.18
CA PRO A 146 36.51 22.62 -16.26
C PRO A 146 37.44 21.63 -15.54
N ILE A 147 38.75 21.79 -15.74
CA ILE A 147 39.79 21.00 -15.08
C ILE A 147 40.68 21.94 -14.25
N ARG A 148 40.92 21.64 -12.96
CA ARG A 148 41.88 22.42 -12.16
C ARG A 148 43.30 22.19 -12.70
N ARG A 149 43.98 23.27 -13.10
CA ARG A 149 45.38 23.23 -13.56
C ARG A 149 46.29 22.67 -12.47
N THR A 150 47.15 21.71 -12.83
CA THR A 150 48.23 21.22 -11.96
C THR A 150 49.45 22.13 -12.08
N THR A 151 50.08 22.48 -10.97
CA THR A 151 51.25 23.37 -10.93
C THR A 151 52.56 22.62 -10.65
N LYS A 152 53.71 23.27 -10.88
CA LYS A 152 55.03 22.73 -10.50
C LYS A 152 55.08 22.40 -9.01
N GLN A 153 54.47 23.25 -8.18
CA GLN A 153 54.40 23.07 -6.72
C GLN A 153 53.54 21.88 -6.29
N ASP A 154 52.50 21.53 -7.07
CA ASP A 154 51.69 20.34 -6.78
C ASP A 154 52.49 19.05 -6.95
N LEU A 155 53.35 19.00 -7.97
CA LEU A 155 54.27 17.88 -8.19
C LEU A 155 55.43 17.87 -7.19
N TYR A 156 55.94 19.03 -6.74
CA TYR A 156 56.99 19.09 -5.70
C TYR A 156 56.52 18.60 -4.32
N ARG A 157 55.23 18.67 -4.00
CA ARG A 157 54.70 18.05 -2.77
C ARG A 157 54.61 16.51 -2.89
N ALA A 158 54.57 15.96 -4.09
CA ALA A 158 54.32 14.53 -4.32
C ALA A 158 55.54 13.66 -3.99
N SER A 159 55.33 12.48 -3.40
CA SER A 159 56.41 11.53 -3.13
C SER A 159 56.99 10.84 -4.39
N SER A 160 56.33 10.99 -5.54
CA SER A 160 56.83 10.66 -6.87
C SER A 160 55.98 11.41 -7.89
N VAL A 161 56.62 11.97 -8.92
CA VAL A 161 55.93 12.60 -10.05
C VAL A 161 55.11 11.55 -10.81
N GLU A 162 55.66 10.37 -11.03
CA GLU A 162 55.02 9.26 -11.74
C GLU A 162 53.75 8.75 -11.05
N LYS A 163 53.71 8.77 -9.70
CA LYS A 163 52.57 8.35 -8.87
C LYS A 163 51.66 9.49 -8.41
N PHE A 164 51.84 10.71 -8.92
CA PHE A 164 50.94 11.83 -8.58
C PHE A 164 49.50 11.50 -8.99
N GLY A 165 48.54 11.75 -8.09
CA GLY A 165 47.14 11.36 -8.27
C GLY A 165 46.78 9.95 -7.80
N MET A 166 47.73 9.13 -7.34
CA MET A 166 47.48 7.74 -6.86
C MET A 166 47.60 7.65 -5.33
N LYS A 167 46.89 6.70 -4.69
CA LYS A 167 47.06 6.40 -3.26
C LYS A 167 48.36 5.62 -3.00
N ASN A 168 48.97 5.80 -1.82
CA ASN A 168 50.33 5.31 -1.52
C ASN A 168 50.33 3.93 -0.83
N GLN A 169 51.09 2.98 -1.40
CA GLN A 169 51.05 1.55 -1.06
C GLN A 169 51.39 1.20 0.41
N LYS A 170 52.10 2.08 1.15
CA LYS A 170 52.38 1.87 2.58
C LYS A 170 51.16 1.98 3.50
N SER A 171 50.04 2.52 3.02
CA SER A 171 48.80 2.68 3.82
C SER A 171 48.00 1.38 3.98
N ILE A 172 48.18 0.39 3.09
CA ILE A 172 47.39 -0.85 3.05
C ILE A 172 48.33 -2.05 2.90
N LEU A 173 48.71 -2.67 4.03
CA LEU A 173 49.36 -3.99 4.05
C LEU A 173 48.33 -5.11 4.07
N LYS A 174 48.68 -6.26 3.48
CA LYS A 174 47.76 -7.38 3.24
C LYS A 174 47.13 -7.92 4.53
N ARG A 175 45.80 -7.93 4.59
CA ARG A 175 45.01 -8.57 5.66
C ARG A 175 45.14 -10.10 5.56
N LYS A 176 45.33 -10.77 6.69
CA LYS A 176 45.06 -12.21 6.84
C LYS A 176 43.76 -12.39 7.62
N SER A 177 42.96 -13.38 7.21
CA SER A 177 41.89 -14.05 7.99
C SER A 177 41.06 -13.19 8.95
N TYR A 178 39.89 -12.76 8.46
CA TYR A 178 38.59 -12.75 9.15
C TYR A 178 38.56 -12.83 10.70
N GLU A 179 38.40 -11.67 11.36
CA GLU A 179 37.62 -11.53 12.62
C GLU A 179 36.92 -10.15 12.64
N PRO A 180 35.64 -10.08 13.09
CA PRO A 180 34.85 -8.84 13.07
C PRO A 180 34.78 -8.13 14.45
N ALA A 181 35.92 -7.67 14.98
CA ALA A 181 35.94 -6.93 16.26
C ALA A 181 36.97 -5.78 16.37
N SER A 182 38.13 -5.87 15.72
CA SER A 182 39.30 -5.01 16.03
C SER A 182 39.68 -4.02 14.89
N VAL A 183 38.70 -3.37 14.27
CA VAL A 183 38.88 -2.70 12.96
C VAL A 183 39.62 -1.34 13.01
N LEU A 184 39.76 -0.68 14.17
CA LEU A 184 39.94 0.79 14.23
C LEU A 184 41.27 1.36 14.78
N THR A 185 42.41 0.63 14.77
CA THR A 185 43.74 1.25 15.05
C THR A 185 44.92 0.60 14.31
N GLN A 186 45.01 0.71 12.97
CA GLN A 186 46.27 0.45 12.25
C GLN A 186 46.51 1.47 11.11
N ASN A 187 47.79 1.76 10.83
CA ASN A 187 48.28 2.68 9.79
C ASN A 187 47.87 4.16 9.90
N GLY A 188 47.47 4.64 11.08
CA GLY A 188 47.26 6.07 11.36
C GLY A 188 45.97 6.69 10.79
N HIS A 189 45.25 5.97 9.93
CA HIS A 189 43.92 6.37 9.48
C HIS A 189 42.88 6.06 10.57
N GLN A 190 42.03 7.05 10.90
CA GLN A 190 40.87 6.89 11.76
C GLN A 190 39.59 7.02 10.94
N HIS A 191 38.55 6.28 11.31
CA HIS A 191 37.37 6.08 10.48
C HIS A 191 36.09 6.01 11.31
N ALA A 192 35.04 6.68 10.84
CA ALA A 192 33.64 6.46 11.25
C ALA A 192 32.86 6.08 10.00
N ILE A 193 32.48 4.80 9.88
CA ILE A 193 31.92 4.20 8.67
C ILE A 193 30.70 3.36 9.04
N MET A 194 29.67 3.41 8.19
CA MET A 194 28.55 2.47 8.19
C MET A 194 28.65 1.61 6.93
N TYR A 195 28.47 0.31 7.08
CA TYR A 195 28.43 -0.65 5.97
C TYR A 195 26.99 -1.13 5.75
N VAL A 196 26.70 -1.59 4.53
CA VAL A 196 25.51 -2.38 4.23
C VAL A 196 26.01 -3.73 3.75
N GLU A 197 25.67 -4.78 4.49
CA GLU A 197 26.05 -6.16 4.19
C GLU A 197 24.88 -6.87 3.48
N ASP A 198 25.14 -8.02 2.87
CA ASP A 198 24.17 -8.90 2.18
C ASP A 198 23.24 -8.24 1.14
N GLY A 199 23.78 -7.95 -0.05
CA GLY A 199 22.98 -7.55 -1.22
C GLY A 199 23.77 -7.35 -2.50
N VAL A 200 23.06 -7.28 -3.64
CA VAL A 200 23.63 -6.89 -4.95
C VAL A 200 23.37 -5.41 -5.19
N PHE A 201 24.37 -4.58 -4.90
CA PHE A 201 24.24 -3.12 -4.97
C PHE A 201 24.72 -2.57 -6.31
N TYR A 202 23.80 -1.99 -7.09
CA TYR A 202 24.09 -1.35 -8.37
C TYR A 202 24.48 0.15 -8.22
N GLY A 203 24.48 0.68 -7.01
CA GLY A 203 24.77 2.10 -6.74
C GLY A 203 24.58 2.49 -5.28
N ALA A 204 24.87 3.76 -4.99
CA ALA A 204 24.68 4.40 -3.68
C ALA A 204 24.32 5.88 -3.86
N LYS A 205 23.49 6.41 -2.96
CA LYS A 205 23.15 7.84 -2.88
C LYS A 205 23.33 8.32 -1.44
N ALA A 206 23.92 9.50 -1.25
CA ALA A 206 24.00 10.16 0.05
C ALA A 206 23.83 11.68 -0.07
N LYS A 207 23.30 12.30 0.99
CA LYS A 207 23.54 13.71 1.30
C LYS A 207 24.69 13.76 2.30
N ILE A 208 25.72 14.55 2.01
CA ILE A 208 26.94 14.65 2.80
C ILE A 208 27.12 16.11 3.22
N ASN A 209 27.06 16.37 4.53
CA ASN A 209 27.22 17.71 5.10
C ASN A 209 28.66 18.20 4.92
N VAL A 210 28.84 19.47 4.50
CA VAL A 210 30.13 19.97 4.02
C VAL A 210 30.84 20.85 5.05
N TRP A 211 31.86 20.31 5.68
CA TRP A 211 32.66 21.01 6.70
C TRP A 211 34.06 21.39 6.21
N LYS A 212 34.72 22.28 6.94
CA LYS A 212 36.16 22.51 6.89
C LYS A 212 36.82 21.99 8.18
N PRO A 213 37.01 20.66 8.32
CA PRO A 213 37.75 20.10 9.46
C PRO A 213 39.16 20.69 9.54
N ASN A 214 39.67 20.82 10.76
CA ASN A 214 41.08 21.17 10.97
C ASN A 214 41.96 19.98 10.58
N VAL A 215 43.12 20.28 9.99
CA VAL A 215 44.16 19.32 9.61
C VAL A 215 45.47 19.95 10.08
N GLU A 216 46.20 19.28 10.96
CA GLU A 216 47.30 19.92 11.71
C GLU A 216 48.59 19.92 10.90
N MET A 217 48.94 18.77 10.30
CA MET A 217 50.17 18.59 9.54
C MET A 217 49.91 18.54 8.03
N PRO A 218 50.78 19.12 7.17
CA PRO A 218 50.52 19.19 5.72
C PRO A 218 50.37 17.84 5.00
N ASN A 219 50.89 16.76 5.58
CA ASN A 219 50.81 15.39 5.06
C ASN A 219 49.55 14.61 5.51
N GLU A 220 48.70 15.21 6.35
CA GLU A 220 47.42 14.66 6.79
C GLU A 220 46.27 15.02 5.82
N PHE A 221 45.10 14.43 6.03
CA PHE A 221 43.86 14.81 5.36
C PHE A 221 42.64 14.42 6.20
N SER A 222 41.50 15.03 5.91
CA SER A 222 40.18 14.66 6.46
C SER A 222 39.13 14.74 5.36
N LEU A 223 38.17 13.81 5.34
CA LEU A 223 37.20 13.66 4.25
C LEU A 223 35.87 13.06 4.70
N ALA A 224 34.83 13.23 3.89
CA ALA A 224 33.58 12.49 3.97
C ALA A 224 33.14 12.07 2.55
N GLN A 225 32.80 10.80 2.37
CA GLN A 225 32.56 10.21 1.05
C GLN A 225 31.61 9.01 1.10
N ILE A 226 31.14 8.58 -0.08
CA ILE A 226 30.53 7.26 -0.29
C ILE A 226 31.47 6.35 -1.08
N TRP A 227 31.30 5.04 -0.87
CA TRP A 227 31.99 3.98 -1.59
C TRP A 227 30.98 3.07 -2.30
N VAL A 228 31.32 2.63 -3.52
CA VAL A 228 30.76 1.44 -4.15
C VAL A 228 31.91 0.47 -4.39
N LEU A 229 31.79 -0.77 -3.89
CA LEU A 229 32.84 -1.78 -3.87
C LEU A 229 32.40 -3.04 -4.63
N GLY A 230 33.36 -3.79 -5.17
CA GLY A 230 33.13 -5.11 -5.75
C GLY A 230 34.42 -5.95 -5.78
N GLY A 231 34.30 -7.27 -5.70
CA GLY A 231 35.46 -8.15 -5.49
C GLY A 231 35.92 -8.20 -4.02
N ASN A 232 36.97 -8.98 -3.75
CA ASN A 232 37.46 -9.27 -2.41
C ASN A 232 38.63 -8.36 -2.00
N PHE A 233 38.60 -7.88 -0.75
CA PHE A 233 39.61 -7.02 -0.11
C PHE A 233 41.05 -7.57 -0.14
N ASN A 234 41.25 -8.85 -0.46
CA ASN A 234 42.57 -9.50 -0.46
C ASN A 234 43.37 -9.33 -1.76
N SER A 235 42.72 -9.06 -2.90
CA SER A 235 43.38 -9.12 -4.23
C SER A 235 42.69 -8.36 -5.36
N ASP A 236 41.36 -8.34 -5.37
CA ASP A 236 40.54 -8.03 -6.56
C ASP A 236 39.49 -6.93 -6.26
N LEU A 237 39.64 -6.23 -5.13
CA LEU A 237 38.80 -5.11 -4.74
C LEU A 237 38.85 -3.99 -5.78
N ASN A 238 37.74 -3.83 -6.49
CA ASN A 238 37.40 -2.68 -7.29
C ASN A 238 36.65 -1.69 -6.39
N SER A 239 36.93 -0.38 -6.52
CA SER A 239 36.22 0.67 -5.79
C SER A 239 35.99 1.91 -6.63
N ILE A 240 34.85 2.57 -6.39
CA ILE A 240 34.52 3.90 -6.85
C ILE A 240 34.15 4.72 -5.61
N GLU A 241 34.80 5.87 -5.44
CA GLU A 241 34.68 6.74 -4.28
C GLU A 241 34.35 8.18 -4.72
N ALA A 242 33.45 8.86 -4.01
CA ALA A 242 33.14 10.27 -4.27
C ALA A 242 32.71 11.00 -3.00
N GLY A 243 33.21 12.22 -2.82
CA GLY A 243 33.03 12.97 -1.57
C GLY A 243 33.63 14.37 -1.59
N TRP A 244 33.80 14.95 -0.40
CA TRP A 244 34.62 16.14 -0.19
C TRP A 244 35.82 15.80 0.70
N GLN A 245 36.95 16.49 0.50
CA GLN A 245 38.15 16.34 1.34
C GLN A 245 38.86 17.67 1.58
N VAL A 246 39.58 17.74 2.70
CA VAL A 246 40.62 18.72 3.00
C VAL A 246 41.95 17.97 2.97
N SER A 247 42.82 18.29 2.00
CA SER A 247 44.13 17.64 1.85
C SER A 247 45.18 18.65 1.37
N PRO A 248 45.96 19.26 2.31
CA PRO A 248 47.05 20.16 1.96
C PRO A 248 48.12 19.48 1.12
N GLN A 249 48.40 18.19 1.40
CA GLN A 249 49.29 17.34 0.63
C GLN A 249 48.93 17.32 -0.86
N LEU A 250 47.65 17.11 -1.20
CA LEU A 250 47.20 16.98 -2.59
C LEU A 250 47.00 18.33 -3.28
N TYR A 251 46.42 19.33 -2.61
CA TYR A 251 45.99 20.58 -3.25
C TYR A 251 46.86 21.82 -2.95
N GLY A 252 47.65 21.77 -1.87
CA GLY A 252 48.52 22.87 -1.43
C GLY A 252 47.88 23.81 -0.40
N ASP A 253 46.68 23.47 0.10
CA ASP A 253 45.88 24.29 0.99
C ASP A 253 44.86 23.48 1.79
N SER A 254 44.33 24.09 2.85
CA SER A 254 43.33 23.48 3.75
C SER A 254 41.89 23.89 3.40
N ARG A 255 41.52 23.98 2.11
CA ARG A 255 40.13 24.17 1.67
C ARG A 255 39.42 22.84 1.47
N THR A 256 38.12 22.84 1.74
CA THR A 256 37.22 21.73 1.40
C THR A 256 36.98 21.70 -0.11
N ARG A 257 37.33 20.57 -0.75
CA ARG A 257 37.33 20.39 -2.20
C ARG A 257 36.59 19.12 -2.59
N LEU A 258 35.83 19.19 -3.68
CA LEU A 258 35.12 18.02 -4.23
C LEU A 258 36.12 17.03 -4.85
N PHE A 259 35.95 15.73 -4.63
CA PHE A 259 36.80 14.73 -5.27
C PHE A 259 36.07 13.45 -5.68
N THR A 260 36.68 12.74 -6.62
CA THR A 260 36.40 11.36 -6.98
C THR A 260 37.69 10.53 -6.89
N TYR A 261 37.56 9.24 -6.58
CA TYR A 261 38.63 8.25 -6.70
C TYR A 261 38.09 6.95 -7.32
N TRP A 262 38.94 6.18 -7.97
CA TRP A 262 38.65 4.81 -8.36
C TRP A 262 39.92 3.94 -8.29
N THR A 263 39.78 2.62 -8.17
CA THR A 263 40.85 1.62 -8.42
C THR A 263 40.21 0.29 -8.82
N SER A 264 40.94 -0.54 -9.58
CA SER A 264 40.51 -1.88 -10.00
C SER A 264 41.38 -3.02 -9.44
N ASP A 265 42.36 -2.71 -8.58
CA ASP A 265 43.37 -3.68 -8.11
C ASP A 265 43.74 -3.50 -6.62
N ALA A 266 42.76 -3.18 -5.77
CA ALA A 266 42.96 -2.98 -4.32
C ALA A 266 44.09 -1.99 -4.00
N TYR A 267 44.16 -0.88 -4.75
CA TYR A 267 45.12 0.22 -4.59
C TYR A 267 46.60 -0.16 -4.79
N GLN A 268 46.91 -1.28 -5.46
CA GLN A 268 48.29 -1.76 -5.59
C GLN A 268 49.08 -1.04 -6.71
N GLY A 269 48.48 -0.90 -7.89
CA GLY A 269 49.10 -0.31 -9.08
C GLY A 269 48.14 0.50 -9.96
N THR A 270 46.82 0.41 -9.74
CA THR A 270 45.79 1.19 -10.45
C THR A 270 45.08 2.18 -9.54
N GLY A 271 44.53 3.23 -10.16
CA GLY A 271 43.59 4.14 -9.54
C GLY A 271 43.99 5.59 -9.63
N CYS A 272 43.02 6.48 -9.43
CA CYS A 272 43.19 7.90 -9.75
C CYS A 272 42.27 8.83 -8.96
N TYR A 273 42.83 9.90 -8.40
CA TYR A 273 42.09 11.09 -7.97
C TYR A 273 41.70 11.97 -9.15
N ASN A 274 40.41 12.30 -9.26
CA ASN A 274 39.87 13.30 -10.18
C ASN A 274 40.29 13.04 -11.64
N LEU A 275 41.05 13.98 -12.23
CA LEU A 275 41.59 13.95 -13.60
C LEU A 275 43.13 14.04 -13.59
N LEU A 276 43.78 13.70 -12.46
CA LEU A 276 45.25 13.74 -12.30
C LEU A 276 45.98 12.57 -13.00
N CYS A 277 45.20 11.71 -13.65
CA CYS A 277 45.56 10.48 -14.33
C CYS A 277 44.36 10.09 -15.23
N SER A 278 44.50 9.06 -16.05
CA SER A 278 43.45 8.63 -16.98
C SER A 278 42.49 7.60 -16.34
N GLY A 279 41.23 7.56 -16.78
CA GLY A 279 40.20 6.63 -16.29
C GLY A 279 38.81 7.24 -16.08
N PHE A 280 38.71 8.37 -15.37
CA PHE A 280 37.42 9.02 -15.08
C PHE A 280 37.06 10.06 -16.15
N VAL A 281 35.99 9.82 -16.93
CA VAL A 281 35.53 10.73 -18.00
C VAL A 281 34.55 11.76 -17.45
N GLN A 282 34.92 13.04 -17.47
CA GLN A 282 34.04 14.15 -17.11
C GLN A 282 33.25 14.63 -18.34
N ILE A 283 31.98 14.99 -18.14
CA ILE A 283 31.07 15.53 -19.18
C ILE A 283 30.39 16.85 -18.78
N ASN A 284 30.42 17.20 -17.50
CA ASN A 284 29.75 18.39 -16.98
C ASN A 284 30.68 19.63 -17.05
N ARG A 285 30.16 20.74 -17.58
CA ARG A 285 30.90 22.02 -17.76
C ARG A 285 30.85 22.98 -16.56
N GLU A 286 30.01 22.68 -15.58
CA GLU A 286 29.69 23.54 -14.44
C GLU A 286 30.42 23.11 -13.16
N ILE A 287 30.90 21.86 -13.05
CA ILE A 287 31.56 21.32 -11.84
C ILE A 287 33.00 20.91 -12.18
N ALA A 288 33.98 21.51 -11.49
CA ALA A 288 35.39 21.19 -11.60
C ALA A 288 35.81 20.19 -10.51
N MET A 289 36.29 19.01 -10.88
CA MET A 289 36.82 18.04 -9.91
C MET A 289 38.10 18.57 -9.25
N GLY A 290 38.14 18.57 -7.92
CA GLY A 290 39.19 19.19 -7.11
C GLY A 290 38.95 20.68 -6.81
N GLY A 291 37.91 21.29 -7.36
CA GLY A 291 37.54 22.68 -7.05
C GLY A 291 37.01 22.84 -5.62
N SER A 292 37.22 24.04 -5.04
CA SER A 292 36.74 24.43 -3.72
C SER A 292 35.21 24.51 -3.67
N ILE A 293 34.62 24.11 -2.54
CA ILE A 293 33.16 24.12 -2.30
C ILE A 293 32.78 25.35 -1.47
N SER A 294 31.67 26.02 -1.80
CA SER A 294 31.13 27.15 -1.03
C SER A 294 29.61 27.32 -1.20
N PRO A 295 28.83 27.61 -0.14
CA PRO A 295 29.24 27.81 1.27
C PRO A 295 29.60 26.49 1.99
N LEU A 296 29.95 26.59 3.27
CA LEU A 296 30.37 25.50 4.15
C LEU A 296 29.60 25.58 5.48
N SER A 297 29.34 24.44 6.11
CA SER A 297 28.67 24.34 7.41
C SER A 297 29.49 24.95 8.54
N ASN A 298 28.82 25.59 9.51
CA ASN A 298 29.44 26.15 10.71
C ASN A 298 28.73 25.65 11.99
N PHE A 299 29.45 25.63 13.11
CA PHE A 299 28.92 25.16 14.39
C PHE A 299 27.98 26.20 15.00
N GLY A 300 26.75 25.80 15.33
CA GLY A 300 25.72 26.69 15.87
C GLY A 300 25.04 27.62 14.85
N ASP A 301 25.31 27.42 13.56
CA ASP A 301 24.82 28.24 12.44
C ASP A 301 24.42 27.32 11.26
N SER A 302 24.19 27.91 10.10
CA SER A 302 23.77 27.33 8.83
C SER A 302 24.62 26.12 8.41
N GLN A 303 23.94 25.08 7.95
CA GLN A 303 24.53 23.84 7.45
C GLN A 303 24.19 23.61 5.97
N TYR A 304 25.09 22.95 5.24
CA TYR A 304 25.00 22.76 3.80
C TYR A 304 25.40 21.33 3.40
N ASP A 305 24.57 20.65 2.61
CA ASP A 305 24.80 19.28 2.14
C ASP A 305 25.04 19.22 0.62
N ILE A 306 26.04 18.46 0.18
CA ILE A 306 26.12 18.00 -1.22
C ILE A 306 25.40 16.66 -1.37
N THR A 307 24.65 16.49 -2.46
CA THR A 307 24.07 15.18 -2.82
C THR A 307 25.01 14.49 -3.80
N ILE A 308 25.42 13.26 -3.50
CA ILE A 308 26.28 12.43 -4.36
C ILE A 308 25.53 11.13 -4.69
N LEU A 309 25.67 10.67 -5.93
CA LEU A 309 24.95 9.54 -6.52
C LEU A 309 25.86 8.78 -7.50
N ILE A 310 26.11 7.51 -7.23
CA ILE A 310 26.86 6.57 -8.07
C ILE A 310 25.90 5.43 -8.43
N TRP A 311 25.78 5.03 -9.70
CA TRP A 311 24.78 4.03 -10.12
C TRP A 311 25.11 3.31 -11.44
N LYS A 312 24.41 2.20 -11.72
CA LYS A 312 24.44 1.33 -12.91
C LYS A 312 23.05 0.70 -13.10
N SER A 313 22.67 0.26 -14.32
CA SER A 313 21.43 -0.52 -14.51
C SER A 313 21.49 -1.91 -13.86
N GLU A 314 20.37 -2.32 -13.26
CA GLU A 314 20.12 -3.61 -12.61
C GLU A 314 20.19 -4.79 -13.60
N ASP A 315 19.56 -4.66 -14.76
CA ASP A 315 19.62 -5.64 -15.86
C ASP A 315 20.86 -5.47 -16.75
N GLY A 316 21.70 -4.45 -16.48
CA GLY A 316 22.88 -4.12 -17.27
C GLY A 316 22.60 -3.76 -18.74
N ASP A 317 21.36 -3.50 -19.13
CA ASP A 317 21.02 -3.06 -20.49
C ASP A 317 21.21 -1.56 -20.70
N ILE A 318 21.34 -1.19 -21.99
CA ILE A 318 21.38 0.19 -22.46
C ILE A 318 20.19 0.36 -23.39
N ILE A 319 19.38 1.37 -23.13
CA ILE A 319 18.25 1.78 -23.98
C ILE A 319 18.67 3.03 -24.74
N ASP A 320 18.62 2.95 -26.07
CA ASP A 320 18.82 4.07 -26.98
C ASP A 320 17.47 4.70 -27.32
N CYS A 321 17.32 6.01 -27.05
CA CYS A 321 16.15 6.77 -27.46
C CYS A 321 16.30 7.23 -28.91
N VAL A 322 15.94 6.34 -29.84
CA VAL A 322 16.12 6.56 -31.29
C VAL A 322 14.99 7.45 -31.81
N PRO A 323 15.26 8.51 -32.62
CA PRO A 323 14.21 9.29 -33.27
C PRO A 323 13.24 8.40 -34.03
N ILE A 324 11.94 8.62 -33.88
CA ILE A 324 10.90 7.66 -34.33
C ILE A 324 10.96 7.36 -35.84
N THR A 325 11.52 8.28 -36.65
CA THR A 325 11.76 8.13 -38.10
C THR A 325 13.06 7.41 -38.49
N LYS A 326 13.89 7.01 -37.51
CA LYS A 326 15.20 6.34 -37.68
C LYS A 326 15.28 4.96 -37.03
N GLN A 327 14.15 4.39 -36.62
CA GLN A 327 14.09 3.04 -36.05
C GLN A 327 14.33 1.95 -37.11
N PRO A 328 14.84 0.76 -36.73
CA PRO A 328 15.16 -0.34 -37.66
C PRO A 328 14.02 -0.83 -38.55
N ALA A 329 12.76 -0.50 -38.21
CA ALA A 329 11.58 -0.85 -39.01
C ALA A 329 11.73 -0.46 -40.50
N PHE A 330 12.32 0.70 -40.79
CA PHE A 330 12.38 1.27 -42.13
C PHE A 330 13.54 0.76 -42.99
N ASP A 331 14.44 -0.07 -42.43
CA ASP A 331 15.39 -0.85 -43.23
C ASP A 331 14.69 -1.95 -44.05
N HIS A 332 13.43 -2.27 -43.74
CA HIS A 332 12.62 -3.19 -44.54
C HIS A 332 12.33 -2.60 -45.93
N PRO A 333 12.57 -3.33 -47.05
CA PRO A 333 12.39 -2.80 -48.40
C PRO A 333 11.01 -2.19 -48.67
N LEU A 334 9.95 -2.77 -48.10
CA LEU A 334 8.57 -2.31 -48.28
C LEU A 334 8.17 -1.13 -47.34
N LEU A 335 9.05 -0.73 -46.40
CA LEU A 335 8.74 0.28 -45.38
C LEU A 335 9.59 1.57 -45.47
N LYS A 336 10.52 1.68 -46.43
CA LYS A 336 11.41 2.85 -46.57
C LYS A 336 10.70 4.20 -46.65
N ASN A 337 9.49 4.21 -47.24
CA ASN A 337 8.63 5.39 -47.38
C ASN A 337 7.33 5.26 -46.53
N HIS A 338 7.32 4.43 -45.49
CA HIS A 338 6.11 4.18 -44.70
C HIS A 338 5.70 5.40 -43.87
N THR A 339 4.44 5.82 -43.98
CA THR A 339 3.89 6.90 -43.16
C THR A 339 3.55 6.38 -41.77
N ILE A 340 4.26 6.86 -40.75
CA ILE A 340 4.08 6.44 -39.35
C ILE A 340 2.69 6.84 -38.87
N GLN A 341 1.87 5.85 -38.50
CA GLN A 341 0.62 6.09 -37.79
C GLN A 341 0.93 6.14 -36.30
N MET A 342 0.60 7.24 -35.61
CA MET A 342 0.85 7.34 -34.16
C MET A 342 -0.25 6.71 -33.30
N ARG A 343 -1.42 6.43 -33.88
CA ARG A 343 -2.57 5.77 -33.24
C ARG A 343 -3.37 4.95 -34.27
N PRO A 344 -4.07 3.89 -33.83
CA PRO A 344 -5.05 3.17 -34.64
C PRO A 344 -6.28 4.06 -34.94
N SER A 345 -7.10 3.68 -35.94
CA SER A 345 -8.36 4.41 -36.22
C SER A 345 -9.49 4.06 -35.25
N PHE A 346 -9.42 2.90 -34.59
CA PHE A 346 -10.35 2.45 -33.56
C PHE A 346 -9.65 1.45 -32.62
N VAL A 347 -10.19 1.29 -31.42
CA VAL A 347 -9.90 0.18 -30.50
C VAL A 347 -11.17 -0.67 -30.37
N PRO A 348 -11.11 -2.01 -30.49
CA PRO A 348 -12.26 -2.90 -30.32
C PRO A 348 -13.00 -2.68 -29.01
N GLU A 349 -14.31 -2.43 -29.10
CA GLU A 349 -15.17 -2.25 -27.93
C GLU A 349 -15.66 -3.60 -27.37
N GLY A 350 -15.94 -3.64 -26.08
CA GLY A 350 -16.41 -4.83 -25.37
C GLY A 350 -16.75 -4.52 -23.91
N GLY A 351 -17.68 -5.28 -23.31
CA GLY A 351 -18.21 -5.02 -21.96
C GLY A 351 -17.23 -5.26 -20.80
N SER A 352 -15.99 -5.67 -21.07
CA SER A 352 -14.98 -6.00 -20.07
C SER A 352 -14.14 -4.78 -19.66
N THR A 353 -14.73 -3.87 -18.87
CA THR A 353 -14.00 -2.71 -18.32
C THR A 353 -12.82 -3.16 -17.44
N PHE A 354 -11.60 -2.78 -17.80
CA PHE A 354 -10.47 -2.88 -16.88
C PHE A 354 -10.62 -1.85 -15.76
N THR A 355 -10.93 -2.32 -14.54
CA THR A 355 -10.90 -1.44 -13.37
C THR A 355 -9.47 -0.97 -13.13
N LYS A 356 -9.28 0.34 -12.87
CA LYS A 356 -7.96 0.96 -12.61
C LYS A 356 -7.15 0.32 -11.46
N LYS A 357 -7.75 -0.55 -10.63
CA LYS A 357 -7.06 -1.36 -9.62
C LYS A 357 -6.18 -2.48 -10.20
N GLU A 358 -6.51 -3.06 -11.36
CA GLU A 358 -5.70 -4.13 -11.96
C GLU A 358 -4.48 -3.59 -12.71
N ALA A 359 -4.56 -2.37 -13.25
CA ALA A 359 -3.47 -1.69 -13.93
C ALA A 359 -2.51 -0.97 -12.95
N LYS A 360 -1.93 -1.72 -11.99
CA LYS A 360 -0.72 -1.25 -11.29
C LYS A 360 0.34 -0.95 -12.37
N ALA A 361 1.00 0.21 -12.28
CA ALA A 361 1.89 0.70 -13.33
C ALA A 361 2.96 -0.35 -13.70
N ILE A 362 2.84 -0.93 -14.91
CA ILE A 362 3.69 -2.03 -15.36
C ILE A 362 5.00 -1.45 -15.90
N THR A 363 5.96 -1.28 -14.99
CA THR A 363 7.27 -0.71 -15.31
C THR A 363 8.27 -1.80 -15.72
N GLN A 364 8.94 -1.61 -16.85
CA GLN A 364 10.15 -2.35 -17.20
C GLN A 364 11.32 -1.87 -16.31
N VAL A 365 12.37 -2.68 -16.15
CA VAL A 365 13.52 -2.33 -15.28
C VAL A 365 14.14 -1.00 -15.72
N TRP A 366 14.21 -0.75 -17.02
CA TRP A 366 14.72 0.50 -17.55
C TRP A 366 13.88 1.75 -17.21
N HIS A 367 12.70 1.64 -16.58
CA HIS A 367 12.00 2.82 -16.00
C HIS A 367 12.54 3.23 -14.65
N LYS A 368 13.12 2.28 -13.89
CA LYS A 368 14.09 2.62 -12.84
C LYS A 368 15.31 3.32 -13.43
N ASN A 369 15.44 3.34 -14.76
CA ASN A 369 16.44 4.06 -15.55
C ASN A 369 15.82 5.07 -16.58
N GLY A 370 14.65 5.64 -16.29
CA GLY A 370 14.18 6.87 -16.94
C GLY A 370 13.10 6.73 -18.03
N VAL A 371 13.04 7.74 -18.90
CA VAL A 371 12.06 7.87 -19.99
C VAL A 371 12.71 8.49 -21.22
N CYS A 372 12.26 8.10 -22.42
CA CYS A 372 12.76 8.68 -23.66
C CYS A 372 12.07 10.03 -24.01
N PRO A 373 12.80 10.98 -24.65
CA PRO A 373 12.24 12.25 -25.12
C PRO A 373 11.08 12.08 -26.11
N ASP A 374 10.26 13.13 -26.26
CA ASP A 374 9.22 13.17 -27.28
C ASP A 374 9.79 13.02 -28.70
N ASN A 375 9.04 12.35 -29.57
CA ASN A 375 9.42 11.95 -30.93
C ASN A 375 10.60 10.95 -31.01
N THR A 376 10.94 10.29 -29.90
CA THR A 376 11.88 9.16 -29.86
C THR A 376 11.22 7.90 -29.31
N VAL A 377 11.76 6.72 -29.66
CA VAL A 377 11.33 5.42 -29.16
C VAL A 377 12.49 4.71 -28.46
N PRO A 378 12.28 4.09 -27.27
CA PRO A 378 13.29 3.30 -26.58
C PRO A 378 13.58 2.02 -27.36
N ILE A 379 14.85 1.77 -27.67
CA ILE A 379 15.33 0.54 -28.31
C ILE A 379 16.45 -0.05 -27.46
N ARG A 380 16.35 -1.34 -27.09
CA ARG A 380 17.45 -2.03 -26.41
C ARG A 380 18.66 -2.13 -27.35
N ARG A 381 19.80 -1.58 -26.94
CA ARG A 381 21.06 -1.66 -27.69
C ARG A 381 21.55 -3.11 -27.77
N THR A 382 21.70 -3.63 -28.99
CA THR A 382 22.38 -4.90 -29.24
C THR A 382 23.86 -4.78 -28.86
N LYS A 383 24.33 -5.65 -27.96
CA LYS A 383 25.73 -5.73 -27.52
C LYS A 383 26.53 -6.63 -28.48
N LYS A 384 27.85 -6.49 -28.52
CA LYS A 384 28.71 -7.37 -29.34
C LYS A 384 28.55 -8.83 -28.91
N GLU A 385 28.40 -9.02 -27.61
CA GLU A 385 28.20 -10.30 -26.92
C GLU A 385 26.86 -10.93 -27.31
N ASP A 386 25.84 -10.13 -27.64
CA ASP A 386 24.55 -10.62 -28.13
C ASP A 386 24.68 -11.25 -29.52
N ILE A 387 25.46 -10.61 -30.39
CA ILE A 387 25.75 -11.12 -31.73
C ILE A 387 26.63 -12.38 -31.65
N LEU A 388 27.62 -12.40 -30.75
CA LEU A 388 28.52 -13.56 -30.55
C LEU A 388 27.83 -14.81 -29.97
N ARG A 389 26.66 -14.69 -29.33
CA ARG A 389 25.83 -15.85 -28.94
C ARG A 389 24.95 -16.38 -30.08
N SER A 390 24.75 -15.61 -31.14
CA SER A 390 24.02 -16.08 -32.33
C SER A 390 24.93 -16.88 -33.27
N LYS A 391 24.34 -17.81 -34.03
CA LYS A 391 25.09 -18.75 -34.89
C LYS A 391 25.80 -18.06 -36.07
N SER A 392 25.31 -16.89 -36.50
CA SER A 392 25.97 -16.00 -37.45
C SER A 392 25.33 -14.60 -37.39
N ILE A 393 26.03 -13.58 -37.88
CA ILE A 393 25.54 -12.18 -37.90
C ILE A 393 24.21 -12.07 -38.68
N GLU A 394 24.07 -12.81 -39.78
CA GLU A 394 22.90 -12.82 -40.67
C GLU A 394 21.72 -13.64 -40.11
N SER A 395 21.91 -14.31 -38.97
CA SER A 395 20.87 -15.04 -38.24
C SER A 395 20.54 -14.43 -36.88
N PHE A 396 21.22 -13.35 -36.46
CA PHE A 396 20.81 -12.58 -35.30
C PHE A 396 19.37 -12.06 -35.48
N GLY A 397 18.55 -12.17 -34.42
CA GLY A 397 17.15 -11.76 -34.45
C GLY A 397 16.19 -12.66 -35.25
N LYS A 398 16.65 -13.76 -35.88
CA LYS A 398 15.79 -14.64 -36.69
C LYS A 398 15.61 -16.04 -36.08
N LYS A 399 14.38 -16.56 -36.07
CA LYS A 399 14.15 -18.02 -36.01
C LYS A 399 14.60 -18.63 -37.36
N ARG A 400 15.13 -19.86 -37.33
CA ARG A 400 15.48 -20.65 -38.53
C ARG A 400 15.23 -22.13 -38.24
N HIS A 401 14.45 -22.81 -39.08
CA HIS A 401 14.44 -24.27 -39.09
C HIS A 401 15.80 -24.82 -39.60
N LYS A 402 16.19 -26.01 -39.13
CA LYS A 402 17.38 -26.73 -39.66
C LYS A 402 17.04 -27.31 -41.04
N SER A 403 17.35 -26.59 -42.11
CA SER A 403 17.31 -27.13 -43.47
C SER A 403 18.48 -28.12 -43.69
N PHE A 404 18.36 -29.35 -43.20
CA PHE A 404 19.29 -30.42 -43.55
C PHE A 404 19.20 -30.76 -45.05
N GLY A 405 20.32 -31.18 -45.64
CA GLY A 405 20.41 -31.50 -47.06
C GLY A 405 19.56 -32.70 -47.47
N LYS A 406 19.25 -32.81 -48.76
CA LYS A 406 18.47 -33.93 -49.33
C LYS A 406 19.19 -35.27 -49.15
N GLY A 407 18.90 -35.99 -48.07
CA GLY A 407 19.50 -37.30 -47.80
C GLY A 407 18.96 -38.00 -46.56
N THR A 408 17.92 -38.83 -46.74
CA THR A 408 17.44 -39.90 -45.81
C THR A 408 16.94 -39.48 -44.42
N HIS A 409 15.81 -40.08 -44.02
CA HIS A 409 15.05 -39.87 -42.77
C HIS A 409 14.39 -38.50 -42.58
N GLN A 410 13.09 -38.52 -42.30
CA GLN A 410 12.29 -37.35 -41.94
C GLN A 410 12.39 -37.14 -40.42
N SER A 411 13.09 -36.10 -39.96
CA SER A 411 12.83 -35.52 -38.64
C SER A 411 11.88 -34.32 -38.76
N ASN A 412 11.10 -34.06 -37.70
CA ASN A 412 9.94 -33.18 -37.76
C ASN A 412 10.37 -31.70 -37.53
N PRO A 413 9.78 -30.66 -38.17
CA PRO A 413 10.27 -29.28 -38.06
C PRO A 413 10.30 -28.65 -36.66
N GLY A 414 9.61 -29.26 -35.68
CA GLY A 414 9.63 -28.92 -34.25
C GLY A 414 10.53 -29.82 -33.39
N GLU A 415 11.52 -30.50 -33.96
CA GLU A 415 12.48 -31.35 -33.23
C GLU A 415 13.22 -30.56 -32.14
N GLY A 416 12.83 -30.79 -30.88
CA GLY A 416 13.34 -30.09 -29.69
C GLY A 416 12.45 -28.95 -29.17
N HIS A 417 11.29 -28.66 -29.78
CA HIS A 417 10.32 -27.69 -29.25
C HIS A 417 9.12 -28.42 -28.61
N GLU A 418 8.73 -28.04 -27.40
CA GLU A 418 7.60 -28.63 -26.68
C GLU A 418 6.61 -27.55 -26.23
N TYR A 419 5.32 -27.81 -26.40
CA TYR A 419 4.25 -26.81 -26.26
C TYR A 419 3.21 -27.25 -25.22
N ALA A 420 2.56 -26.29 -24.57
CA ALA A 420 1.27 -26.48 -23.89
C ALA A 420 0.37 -25.25 -24.16
N ILE A 421 -0.58 -25.40 -25.08
CA ILE A 421 -1.35 -24.30 -25.68
C ILE A 421 -2.85 -24.60 -25.76
N MET A 422 -3.64 -23.53 -25.70
CA MET A 422 -5.07 -23.52 -25.96
C MET A 422 -5.30 -22.93 -27.36
N ASN A 423 -5.99 -23.68 -28.22
CA ASN A 423 -6.16 -23.34 -29.63
C ASN A 423 -7.59 -22.86 -29.91
N SER A 424 -7.75 -21.83 -30.74
CA SER A 424 -9.00 -21.58 -31.45
C SER A 424 -9.22 -22.63 -32.53
N ARG A 425 -10.47 -22.85 -32.93
CA ARG A 425 -10.76 -23.51 -34.22
C ARG A 425 -10.37 -22.58 -35.38
N LYS A 426 -10.14 -23.14 -36.58
CA LYS A 426 -10.00 -22.31 -37.80
C LYS A 426 -11.26 -21.46 -37.97
N GLY A 427 -11.08 -20.16 -38.20
CA GLY A 427 -12.16 -19.17 -38.25
C GLY A 427 -11.72 -17.89 -38.96
N ILE A 428 -12.32 -16.76 -38.57
CA ILE A 428 -11.95 -15.42 -39.04
C ILE A 428 -11.74 -14.55 -37.81
N TYR A 429 -10.51 -14.07 -37.63
CA TYR A 429 -10.13 -13.26 -36.47
C TYR A 429 -9.38 -12.00 -36.92
N TYR A 430 -9.82 -10.86 -36.40
CA TYR A 430 -9.19 -9.55 -36.61
C TYR A 430 -8.35 -9.10 -35.40
N GLY A 431 -8.15 -9.99 -34.42
CA GLY A 431 -7.38 -9.71 -33.21
C GLY A 431 -7.68 -10.65 -32.04
N THR A 432 -6.95 -10.44 -30.94
CA THR A 432 -7.11 -11.13 -29.65
C THR A 432 -6.70 -10.22 -28.49
N LYS A 433 -7.40 -10.34 -27.37
CA LYS A 433 -7.15 -9.64 -26.10
C LYS A 433 -7.03 -10.68 -25.00
N PHE A 434 -6.06 -10.51 -24.11
CA PHE A 434 -5.78 -11.47 -23.03
C PHE A 434 -4.99 -10.80 -21.90
N VAL A 435 -4.97 -11.44 -20.74
CA VAL A 435 -4.03 -11.13 -19.65
C VAL A 435 -3.13 -12.35 -19.45
N ILE A 436 -1.85 -12.19 -19.78
CA ILE A 436 -0.81 -13.22 -19.58
C ILE A 436 -0.16 -13.07 -18.20
N ASN A 437 0.01 -14.17 -17.47
CA ASN A 437 0.62 -14.19 -16.14
C ASN A 437 2.15 -14.08 -16.23
N MET A 438 2.75 -13.21 -15.42
CA MET A 438 4.18 -12.91 -15.47
C MET A 438 4.96 -13.84 -14.53
N TRP A 439 5.76 -14.76 -15.07
CA TRP A 439 6.63 -15.67 -14.32
C TRP A 439 8.05 -15.65 -14.89
N ARG A 440 9.04 -16.02 -14.07
CA ARG A 440 10.44 -16.21 -14.51
C ARG A 440 10.77 -17.72 -14.45
N PRO A 441 10.37 -18.51 -15.45
CA PRO A 441 10.72 -19.93 -15.54
C PRO A 441 12.24 -20.14 -15.49
N GLU A 442 12.69 -21.20 -14.83
CA GLU A 442 14.08 -21.65 -14.93
C GLU A 442 14.35 -22.28 -16.31
N VAL A 443 15.58 -22.13 -16.80
CA VAL A 443 16.03 -22.66 -18.09
C VAL A 443 17.37 -23.36 -17.83
N GLU A 444 17.39 -24.68 -17.94
CA GLU A 444 18.49 -25.51 -17.40
C GLU A 444 19.83 -25.25 -18.11
N VAL A 445 19.80 -25.04 -19.43
CA VAL A 445 21.01 -24.77 -20.23
C VAL A 445 20.88 -23.51 -21.08
N PRO A 446 21.97 -22.72 -21.27
CA PRO A 446 21.89 -21.42 -21.97
C PRO A 446 21.44 -21.45 -23.44
N ASN A 447 21.33 -22.64 -24.05
CA ASN A 447 20.86 -22.86 -25.42
C ASN A 447 19.35 -23.20 -25.52
N GLU A 448 18.64 -23.16 -24.41
CA GLU A 448 17.18 -23.34 -24.33
C GLU A 448 16.47 -21.99 -24.15
N PHE A 449 15.15 -22.01 -24.18
CA PHE A 449 14.31 -20.88 -23.82
C PHE A 449 12.99 -21.36 -23.23
N SER A 450 12.28 -20.46 -22.55
CA SER A 450 10.90 -20.65 -22.12
C SER A 450 10.07 -19.41 -22.45
N LEU A 451 8.97 -19.62 -23.17
CA LEU A 451 8.04 -18.59 -23.65
C LEU A 451 6.66 -18.83 -23.05
N ALA A 452 5.94 -17.73 -22.78
CA ALA A 452 4.49 -17.72 -22.73
C ALA A 452 4.00 -16.61 -23.67
N GLN A 453 3.13 -16.95 -24.62
CA GLN A 453 2.79 -16.06 -25.75
C GLN A 453 1.39 -16.29 -26.32
N THR A 454 0.97 -15.40 -27.21
CA THR A 454 -0.08 -15.67 -28.20
C THR A 454 0.52 -15.77 -29.60
N TRP A 455 -0.14 -16.55 -30.47
CA TRP A 455 0.09 -16.58 -31.90
C TRP A 455 -1.19 -16.15 -32.63
N LEU A 456 -1.07 -15.25 -33.61
CA LEU A 456 -2.07 -15.07 -34.66
C LEU A 456 -1.48 -15.64 -35.95
N ALA A 457 -2.15 -16.62 -36.56
CA ALA A 457 -1.65 -17.32 -37.73
C ALA A 457 -2.64 -17.24 -38.91
N SER A 458 -2.11 -17.28 -40.14
CA SER A 458 -2.90 -17.30 -41.38
C SER A 458 -2.13 -17.95 -42.53
N GLY A 459 -2.82 -18.47 -43.53
CA GLY A 459 -2.24 -19.33 -44.56
C GLY A 459 -2.13 -20.80 -44.13
N ASP A 460 -1.49 -21.61 -44.95
CA ASP A 460 -1.26 -23.04 -44.73
C ASP A 460 0.13 -23.43 -45.31
N GLY A 461 0.82 -24.40 -44.69
CA GLY A 461 2.12 -24.88 -45.17
C GLY A 461 3.23 -23.81 -45.13
N TYR A 462 4.06 -23.76 -46.16
CA TYR A 462 5.21 -22.83 -46.23
C TYR A 462 4.82 -21.35 -46.36
N ASP A 463 3.59 -21.05 -46.78
CA ASP A 463 3.04 -19.69 -46.86
C ASP A 463 2.40 -19.22 -45.52
N THR A 464 2.58 -19.99 -44.44
CA THR A 464 2.03 -19.63 -43.13
C THR A 464 2.70 -18.37 -42.59
N ASN A 465 1.89 -17.34 -42.36
CA ASN A 465 2.27 -16.09 -41.72
C ASN A 465 1.95 -16.19 -40.22
N THR A 466 2.81 -15.67 -39.36
CA THR A 466 2.53 -15.55 -37.91
C THR A 466 2.91 -14.17 -37.37
N ILE A 467 2.15 -13.75 -36.37
CA ILE A 467 2.47 -12.67 -35.43
C ILE A 467 2.47 -13.28 -34.03
N GLU A 468 3.52 -13.02 -33.26
CA GLU A 468 3.70 -13.50 -31.90
C GLU A 468 3.95 -12.32 -30.95
N ALA A 469 3.39 -12.37 -29.74
CA ALA A 469 3.82 -11.50 -28.66
C ALA A 469 3.60 -12.17 -27.30
N GLY A 470 4.47 -11.86 -26.34
CA GLY A 470 4.40 -12.44 -25.01
C GLY A 470 5.59 -12.12 -24.13
N LEU A 471 5.89 -13.04 -23.23
CA LEU A 471 6.94 -12.95 -22.23
C LEU A 471 7.89 -14.14 -22.40
N GLN A 472 9.19 -13.89 -22.29
CA GLN A 472 10.20 -14.93 -22.45
C GLN A 472 11.38 -14.83 -21.50
N VAL A 473 11.99 -15.99 -21.21
CA VAL A 473 13.34 -16.15 -20.69
C VAL A 473 14.15 -16.85 -21.79
N CYS A 474 15.15 -16.16 -22.35
CA CYS A 474 15.89 -16.62 -23.54
C CYS A 474 17.38 -16.23 -23.44
N PRO A 475 18.21 -17.05 -22.76
CA PRO A 475 19.60 -16.70 -22.46
C PRO A 475 20.47 -16.56 -23.72
N VAL A 476 20.21 -17.32 -24.79
CA VAL A 476 20.86 -17.14 -26.10
C VAL A 476 20.72 -15.70 -26.58
N LEU A 477 19.51 -15.15 -26.57
CA LEU A 477 19.22 -13.84 -27.14
C LEU A 477 19.72 -12.69 -26.26
N TYR A 478 19.52 -12.77 -24.94
CA TYR A 478 19.77 -11.64 -24.03
C TYR A 478 21.02 -11.74 -23.15
N GLY A 479 21.55 -12.96 -22.94
CA GLY A 479 22.69 -13.20 -22.07
C GLY A 479 22.32 -13.24 -20.58
N ASP A 480 21.03 -13.29 -20.27
CA ASP A 480 20.50 -13.38 -18.91
C ASP A 480 19.22 -14.23 -18.84
N ASN A 481 18.81 -14.54 -17.61
CA ASN A 481 17.57 -15.26 -17.31
C ASN A 481 16.46 -14.27 -16.88
N ASN A 482 16.49 -13.02 -17.35
CA ASN A 482 15.48 -12.03 -16.99
C ASN A 482 14.19 -12.22 -17.80
N LEU A 483 13.04 -12.07 -17.14
CA LEU A 483 11.75 -12.06 -17.83
C LEU A 483 11.65 -10.80 -18.71
N ARG A 484 11.49 -11.00 -20.02
CA ARG A 484 11.51 -9.92 -21.01
C ARG A 484 10.26 -9.94 -21.88
N LEU A 485 9.74 -8.75 -22.21
CA LEU A 485 8.72 -8.59 -23.26
C LEU A 485 9.33 -9.03 -24.59
N PHE A 486 8.60 -9.78 -25.40
CA PHE A 486 8.98 -9.99 -26.79
C PHE A 486 7.84 -9.86 -27.79
N VAL A 487 8.24 -9.58 -29.02
CA VAL A 487 7.42 -9.66 -30.22
C VAL A 487 8.19 -10.43 -31.30
N TYR A 488 7.50 -11.21 -32.13
CA TYR A 488 8.05 -11.84 -33.32
C TYR A 488 7.03 -11.81 -34.47
N TRP A 489 7.50 -11.94 -35.70
CA TRP A 489 6.65 -12.14 -36.88
C TRP A 489 7.39 -12.96 -37.94
N THR A 490 6.68 -13.60 -38.87
CA THR A 490 7.20 -14.14 -40.14
C THR A 490 6.07 -14.17 -41.18
N SER A 491 6.41 -14.12 -42.46
CA SER A 491 5.49 -14.28 -43.59
C SER A 491 5.80 -15.50 -44.47
N ASP A 492 6.73 -16.36 -44.06
CA ASP A 492 7.21 -17.52 -44.84
C ASP A 492 7.54 -18.75 -43.96
N TYR A 493 6.77 -18.98 -42.90
CA TYR A 493 6.93 -20.13 -41.99
C TYR A 493 8.39 -20.30 -41.50
N TYR A 494 8.99 -19.21 -41.01
CA TYR A 494 10.33 -19.16 -40.40
C TYR A 494 11.49 -19.63 -41.31
N GLN A 495 11.33 -19.50 -42.64
CA GLN A 495 12.37 -19.89 -43.61
C GLN A 495 13.43 -18.79 -43.79
N SER A 496 13.02 -17.57 -44.16
CA SER A 496 13.92 -16.47 -44.53
C SER A 496 13.47 -15.11 -43.99
N THR A 497 12.16 -14.89 -43.83
CA THR A 497 11.57 -13.67 -43.29
C THR A 497 11.41 -13.73 -41.77
N GLY A 498 11.06 -12.59 -41.20
CA GLY A 498 10.71 -12.49 -39.79
C GLY A 498 11.80 -11.96 -38.89
N CYS A 499 11.41 -11.51 -37.70
CA CYS A 499 12.27 -10.77 -36.79
C CYS A 499 11.80 -10.78 -35.33
N TYR A 500 12.72 -10.98 -34.39
CA TYR A 500 12.55 -10.72 -32.96
C TYR A 500 12.71 -9.22 -32.65
N ASN A 501 11.72 -8.65 -31.97
CA ASN A 501 11.78 -7.30 -31.42
C ASN A 501 12.16 -6.27 -32.50
N THR A 502 13.16 -5.42 -32.22
CA THR A 502 13.76 -4.45 -33.13
C THR A 502 15.18 -4.86 -33.54
N GLY A 503 15.55 -6.15 -33.43
CA GLY A 503 16.89 -6.64 -33.80
C GLY A 503 17.14 -6.68 -35.32
N CYS A 504 16.09 -6.41 -36.08
CA CYS A 504 15.95 -6.42 -37.53
C CYS A 504 14.66 -5.63 -37.88
N SER A 505 14.31 -5.54 -39.16
CA SER A 505 13.22 -4.68 -39.63
C SER A 505 11.84 -5.36 -39.65
N GLY A 506 10.76 -4.57 -39.70
CA GLY A 506 9.37 -5.03 -39.85
C GLY A 506 8.37 -4.51 -38.79
N PHE A 507 8.75 -4.47 -37.51
CA PHE A 507 7.88 -3.93 -36.45
C PHE A 507 8.10 -2.42 -36.28
N VAL A 508 7.05 -1.61 -36.41
CA VAL A 508 7.08 -0.16 -36.23
C VAL A 508 6.67 0.18 -34.79
N GLN A 509 7.62 0.56 -33.96
CA GLN A 509 7.38 1.02 -32.59
C GLN A 509 6.88 2.47 -32.60
N THR A 510 5.91 2.77 -31.74
CA THR A 510 5.32 4.12 -31.56
C THR A 510 5.35 4.60 -30.12
N SER A 511 5.31 3.66 -29.18
CA SER A 511 5.48 3.86 -27.75
C SER A 511 6.85 4.46 -27.40
N LYS A 512 6.83 5.45 -26.51
CA LYS A 512 8.03 5.94 -25.80
C LYS A 512 8.19 5.34 -24.40
N VAL A 513 7.22 4.54 -23.94
CA VAL A 513 7.17 3.98 -22.58
C VAL A 513 7.55 2.51 -22.54
N ILE A 514 7.09 1.67 -23.46
CA ILE A 514 7.42 0.23 -23.52
C ILE A 514 8.38 -0.04 -24.70
N THR A 515 9.45 -0.80 -24.46
CA THR A 515 10.34 -1.37 -25.50
C THR A 515 10.18 -2.90 -25.56
N PRO A 516 9.99 -3.49 -26.75
CA PRO A 516 10.24 -4.91 -26.95
C PRO A 516 11.69 -5.28 -26.56
N GLY A 517 11.89 -6.49 -26.07
CA GLY A 517 13.15 -6.97 -25.50
C GLY A 517 13.51 -6.44 -24.10
N GLY A 518 12.79 -5.43 -23.58
CA GLY A 518 13.02 -4.88 -22.24
C GLY A 518 12.56 -5.82 -21.12
N SER A 519 13.31 -5.83 -20.02
CA SER A 519 13.12 -6.71 -18.85
C SER A 519 12.06 -6.18 -17.86
N PHE A 520 11.50 -7.07 -17.04
CA PHE A 520 10.57 -6.72 -15.95
C PHE A 520 11.12 -7.12 -14.57
N ALA A 521 10.98 -6.23 -13.58
CA ALA A 521 11.38 -6.49 -12.20
C ALA A 521 10.34 -7.32 -11.43
N GLN A 522 9.05 -7.11 -11.69
CA GLN A 522 7.95 -7.79 -10.98
C GLN A 522 7.58 -9.10 -11.70
N VAL A 523 7.58 -10.20 -10.94
CA VAL A 523 7.16 -11.53 -11.39
C VAL A 523 6.33 -12.20 -10.28
N SER A 524 5.52 -13.17 -10.66
CA SER A 524 4.61 -13.90 -9.76
C SER A 524 5.36 -14.92 -8.90
N GLN A 525 4.71 -15.34 -7.82
CA GLN A 525 5.29 -16.22 -6.80
C GLN A 525 4.33 -17.38 -6.50
N TYR A 526 4.87 -18.58 -6.23
CA TYR A 526 4.06 -19.76 -5.92
C TYR A 526 3.27 -19.56 -4.62
N ASP A 527 1.95 -19.74 -4.71
CA ASP A 527 0.93 -19.39 -3.68
C ASP A 527 0.95 -17.91 -3.21
N GLY A 528 1.76 -17.07 -3.87
CA GLY A 528 2.05 -15.70 -3.49
C GLY A 528 1.40 -14.66 -4.42
N ALA A 529 2.04 -13.49 -4.50
CA ALA A 529 1.57 -12.39 -5.33
C ALA A 529 1.55 -12.75 -6.82
N GLN A 530 0.46 -12.40 -7.50
CA GLN A 530 0.25 -12.67 -8.93
C GLN A 530 0.27 -11.39 -9.74
N TYR A 531 1.05 -11.38 -10.82
CA TYR A 531 1.18 -10.26 -11.75
C TYR A 531 0.73 -10.69 -13.15
N GLY A 532 0.03 -9.81 -13.86
CA GLY A 532 -0.54 -10.12 -15.17
C GLY A 532 -0.45 -8.92 -16.10
N LEU A 533 0.01 -9.18 -17.33
CA LEU A 533 0.19 -8.21 -18.39
C LEU A 533 -1.03 -8.24 -19.33
N PRO A 534 -1.90 -7.20 -19.34
CA PRO A 534 -2.98 -7.09 -20.31
C PRO A 534 -2.40 -6.72 -21.69
N MET A 535 -2.72 -7.51 -22.70
CA MET A 535 -2.27 -7.34 -24.08
C MET A 535 -3.46 -7.40 -25.05
N LEU A 536 -3.42 -6.59 -26.10
CA LEU A 536 -4.36 -6.59 -27.22
C LEU A 536 -3.57 -6.52 -28.52
N ILE A 537 -3.78 -7.50 -29.41
CA ILE A 537 -3.33 -7.45 -30.82
C ILE A 537 -4.57 -7.35 -31.70
N TRP A 538 -4.65 -6.39 -32.60
CA TRP A 538 -5.80 -6.27 -33.52
C TRP A 538 -5.46 -5.52 -34.80
N LYS A 539 -6.29 -5.70 -35.81
CA LYS A 539 -6.13 -5.02 -37.11
C LYS A 539 -6.88 -3.70 -37.15
N SER A 540 -6.20 -2.61 -37.49
CA SER A 540 -6.78 -1.27 -37.66
C SER A 540 -5.98 -0.47 -38.69
N SER A 541 -6.66 0.26 -39.57
CA SER A 541 -6.04 1.07 -40.65
C SER A 541 -5.02 0.31 -41.53
N GLY A 542 -5.27 -0.99 -41.77
CA GLY A 542 -4.37 -1.86 -42.54
C GLY A 542 -3.18 -2.44 -41.77
N ASN A 543 -3.00 -2.06 -40.49
CA ASN A 543 -1.88 -2.48 -39.65
C ASN A 543 -2.34 -3.41 -38.52
N TRP A 544 -1.49 -4.33 -38.07
CA TRP A 544 -1.70 -5.10 -36.84
C TRP A 544 -1.08 -4.34 -35.67
N TRP A 545 -1.90 -3.76 -34.81
CA TRP A 545 -1.49 -3.00 -33.64
C TRP A 545 -1.26 -3.89 -32.42
N LEU A 546 -0.28 -3.55 -31.60
CA LEU A 546 -0.04 -4.10 -30.27
C LEU A 546 -0.23 -3.01 -29.22
N MET A 547 -1.17 -3.23 -28.29
CA MET A 547 -1.38 -2.40 -27.10
C MET A 547 -1.11 -3.23 -25.85
N ILE A 548 -0.45 -2.63 -24.86
CA ILE A 548 -0.15 -3.25 -23.56
C ILE A 548 -0.61 -2.28 -22.45
N GLY A 549 -1.53 -2.72 -21.61
CA GLY A 549 -2.25 -1.82 -20.71
C GLY A 549 -3.03 -0.75 -21.49
N GLU A 550 -2.62 0.51 -21.35
CA GLU A 550 -3.17 1.66 -22.08
C GLU A 550 -2.17 2.23 -23.13
N GLU A 551 -0.96 1.65 -23.27
CA GLU A 551 0.09 2.14 -24.18
C GLU A 551 0.07 1.41 -25.52
N TYR A 552 0.03 2.15 -26.63
CA TYR A 552 0.20 1.62 -27.98
C TYR A 552 1.69 1.36 -28.23
N VAL A 553 2.13 0.10 -28.12
CA VAL A 553 3.55 -0.27 -28.22
C VAL A 553 4.06 0.02 -29.64
N GLY A 554 3.29 -0.41 -30.63
CA GLY A 554 3.65 -0.34 -32.04
C GLY A 554 2.70 -1.17 -32.90
N TYR A 555 3.09 -1.38 -34.15
CA TYR A 555 2.33 -2.17 -35.09
C TYR A 555 3.22 -2.86 -36.14
N TRP A 556 2.72 -3.97 -36.69
CA TRP A 556 3.25 -4.55 -37.91
C TRP A 556 2.42 -4.07 -39.11
N PRO A 557 3.04 -3.41 -40.11
CA PRO A 557 2.35 -2.99 -41.31
C PRO A 557 1.79 -4.19 -42.10
N GLY A 558 0.52 -4.14 -42.53
CA GLY A 558 -0.11 -5.27 -43.22
C GLY A 558 0.55 -5.66 -44.55
N ASN A 559 1.36 -4.76 -45.15
CA ASN A 559 2.05 -4.99 -46.41
C ASN A 559 3.33 -5.84 -46.30
N ILE A 560 3.78 -6.23 -45.10
CA ILE A 560 4.89 -7.19 -44.91
C ILE A 560 4.38 -8.65 -44.87
N PHE A 561 3.07 -8.86 -44.98
CA PHE A 561 2.39 -10.15 -44.91
C PHE A 561 1.66 -10.48 -46.22
N THR A 562 1.45 -11.78 -46.47
CA THR A 562 0.59 -12.27 -47.54
C THR A 562 -0.81 -12.57 -47.00
N SER A 563 -0.95 -13.60 -46.15
CA SER A 563 -2.24 -14.06 -45.62
C SER A 563 -2.73 -13.23 -44.42
N LEU A 564 -1.85 -12.86 -43.49
CA LEU A 564 -2.14 -11.85 -42.45
C LEU A 564 -2.31 -10.44 -43.05
N GLY A 565 -2.00 -10.26 -44.34
CA GLY A 565 -2.36 -9.08 -45.14
C GLY A 565 -3.87 -8.82 -45.19
N ASP A 566 -4.72 -9.86 -45.00
CA ASP A 566 -6.18 -9.75 -44.85
C ASP A 566 -6.62 -10.01 -43.39
N ARG A 567 -6.50 -11.24 -42.87
CA ARG A 567 -7.02 -11.66 -41.55
C ARG A 567 -6.23 -12.82 -40.96
N ALA A 568 -6.37 -13.06 -39.66
CA ALA A 568 -5.93 -14.30 -39.02
C ALA A 568 -7.01 -15.39 -39.16
N THR A 569 -6.59 -16.65 -39.34
CA THR A 569 -7.48 -17.81 -39.38
C THR A 569 -7.41 -18.65 -38.12
N THR A 570 -6.34 -18.53 -37.33
CA THR A 570 -6.16 -19.23 -36.05
C THR A 570 -5.57 -18.28 -35.01
N VAL A 571 -6.01 -18.42 -33.76
CA VAL A 571 -5.43 -17.76 -32.59
C VAL A 571 -5.09 -18.83 -31.54
N GLN A 572 -3.92 -18.71 -30.91
CA GLN A 572 -3.43 -19.64 -29.90
C GLN A 572 -2.89 -18.87 -28.70
N TRP A 573 -2.97 -19.45 -27.50
CA TRP A 573 -2.40 -18.89 -26.27
C TRP A 573 -1.78 -20.01 -25.43
N GLY A 574 -0.59 -19.80 -24.86
CA GLY A 574 0.03 -20.78 -23.97
C GLY A 574 1.56 -20.68 -23.93
N GLY A 575 2.21 -21.79 -23.60
CA GLY A 575 3.66 -21.88 -23.46
C GLY A 575 4.35 -22.69 -24.57
N GLU A 576 5.63 -22.35 -24.79
CA GLU A 576 6.58 -23.05 -25.68
C GLU A 576 7.94 -23.07 -24.98
N ILE A 577 8.60 -24.22 -24.93
CA ILE A 577 9.99 -24.38 -24.47
C ILE A 577 10.83 -25.06 -25.54
N VAL A 578 12.15 -24.93 -25.43
CA VAL A 578 13.12 -25.78 -26.15
C VAL A 578 13.77 -26.75 -25.18
N ASN A 579 13.85 -28.01 -25.58
CA ASN A 579 14.49 -29.13 -24.89
C ASN A 579 15.58 -29.70 -25.83
N GLN A 580 16.84 -29.32 -25.60
CA GLN A 580 18.01 -29.81 -26.34
C GLN A 580 18.35 -31.26 -26.03
N ARG A 581 17.73 -31.83 -24.98
CA ARG A 581 18.01 -33.15 -24.42
C ARG A 581 19.46 -33.36 -23.99
N THR A 582 19.97 -32.41 -23.21
CA THR A 582 21.31 -32.47 -22.60
C THR A 582 21.53 -33.82 -21.88
N ASP A 583 22.71 -34.41 -22.07
CA ASP A 583 23.08 -35.75 -21.57
C ASP A 583 22.11 -36.88 -21.95
N GLY A 584 21.30 -36.69 -22.99
CA GLY A 584 20.34 -37.68 -23.50
C GLY A 584 19.01 -37.77 -22.73
N ARG A 585 18.83 -36.98 -21.67
CA ARG A 585 17.58 -36.87 -20.91
C ARG A 585 16.79 -35.62 -21.28
N HIS A 586 15.52 -35.56 -20.90
CA HIS A 586 14.76 -34.31 -20.91
C HIS A 586 15.37 -33.31 -19.90
N THR A 587 15.40 -32.02 -20.22
CA THR A 587 15.87 -30.96 -19.31
C THR A 587 14.78 -30.50 -18.34
N ASN A 588 15.17 -29.91 -17.22
CA ASN A 588 14.28 -29.37 -16.19
C ASN A 588 13.93 -27.90 -16.49
N THR A 589 13.79 -27.53 -17.77
CA THR A 589 13.42 -26.17 -18.19
C THR A 589 11.92 -25.96 -17.97
N ASP A 590 11.55 -24.98 -17.15
CA ASP A 590 10.18 -24.70 -16.77
C ASP A 590 9.35 -24.18 -17.95
N MET A 591 8.05 -24.51 -17.97
CA MET A 591 7.06 -23.78 -18.76
C MET A 591 6.16 -22.97 -17.83
N GLY A 592 6.03 -21.66 -18.08
CA GLY A 592 5.22 -20.78 -17.26
C GLY A 592 5.75 -20.64 -15.84
N SER A 593 5.17 -21.38 -14.88
CA SER A 593 5.55 -21.36 -13.46
C SER A 593 6.32 -22.60 -12.99
N GLY A 594 6.56 -23.59 -13.88
CA GLY A 594 7.12 -24.90 -13.51
C GLY A 594 6.09 -25.90 -12.97
N HIS A 595 4.84 -25.46 -12.72
CA HIS A 595 3.77 -26.27 -12.12
C HIS A 595 2.64 -26.61 -13.09
N PHE A 596 2.05 -27.79 -12.92
CA PHE A 596 0.90 -28.25 -13.72
C PHE A 596 -0.37 -27.41 -13.47
N ALA A 597 -1.22 -27.31 -14.50
CA ALA A 597 -2.50 -26.58 -14.44
C ALA A 597 -3.46 -27.12 -13.35
N ASP A 598 -3.28 -28.36 -12.93
CA ASP A 598 -3.95 -29.03 -11.80
C ASP A 598 -3.75 -28.33 -10.44
N GLU A 599 -2.75 -27.48 -10.29
CA GLU A 599 -2.52 -26.69 -9.07
C GLU A 599 -3.28 -25.35 -9.03
N TRP A 600 -3.93 -24.98 -10.14
CA TRP A 600 -4.81 -23.82 -10.28
C TRP A 600 -4.17 -22.46 -9.93
N TYR A 601 -5.02 -21.46 -9.63
CA TYR A 601 -4.62 -20.06 -9.46
C TYR A 601 -3.61 -19.87 -8.32
N LYS A 602 -2.68 -18.93 -8.52
CA LYS A 602 -1.44 -18.68 -7.77
C LYS A 602 -0.30 -19.70 -7.92
N LYS A 603 -0.54 -20.89 -8.46
CA LYS A 603 0.45 -21.98 -8.52
C LYS A 603 0.81 -22.31 -9.96
N ALA A 604 -0.20 -22.62 -10.77
CA ALA A 604 -0.07 -22.70 -12.21
C ALA A 604 -0.03 -21.30 -12.85
N SER A 605 0.79 -21.14 -13.89
CA SER A 605 0.73 -19.97 -14.77
C SER A 605 -0.57 -19.96 -15.58
N TYR A 606 -1.12 -18.78 -15.86
CA TYR A 606 -2.40 -18.62 -16.55
C TYR A 606 -2.40 -17.62 -17.72
N PHE A 607 -3.34 -17.83 -18.63
CA PHE A 607 -3.94 -16.78 -19.45
C PHE A 607 -5.39 -16.59 -18.98
N ARG A 608 -5.83 -15.33 -18.79
CA ARG A 608 -7.22 -15.01 -18.37
C ARG A 608 -7.80 -13.86 -19.18
N LYS A 609 -9.13 -13.69 -19.15
CA LYS A 609 -9.87 -12.70 -19.95
C LYS A 609 -9.54 -12.83 -21.45
N LEU A 610 -9.61 -14.05 -21.98
CA LEU A 610 -9.43 -14.33 -23.40
C LEU A 610 -10.62 -13.79 -24.20
N GLU A 611 -10.36 -12.92 -25.17
CA GLU A 611 -11.34 -12.42 -26.13
C GLU A 611 -10.70 -12.42 -27.53
N THR A 612 -11.50 -12.64 -28.58
CA THR A 612 -11.10 -12.44 -29.98
C THR A 612 -11.87 -11.29 -30.61
N VAL A 613 -11.30 -10.64 -31.63
CA VAL A 613 -11.95 -9.54 -32.36
C VAL A 613 -12.64 -10.11 -33.60
N ASP A 614 -13.95 -9.90 -33.70
CA ASP A 614 -14.77 -10.35 -34.83
C ASP A 614 -14.72 -9.40 -36.04
N GLY A 615 -15.41 -9.77 -37.14
CA GLY A 615 -15.51 -8.94 -38.35
C GLY A 615 -16.32 -7.64 -38.20
N ALA A 616 -16.97 -7.43 -37.05
CA ALA A 616 -17.62 -6.17 -36.67
C ALA A 616 -16.73 -5.36 -35.70
N ASN A 617 -15.43 -5.69 -35.59
CA ASN A 617 -14.46 -5.10 -34.68
C ASN A 617 -14.86 -5.17 -33.19
N THR A 618 -15.72 -6.13 -32.83
CA THR A 618 -16.22 -6.33 -31.46
C THR A 618 -15.45 -7.43 -30.75
N LEU A 619 -15.18 -7.27 -29.46
CA LEU A 619 -14.57 -8.30 -28.61
C LEU A 619 -15.59 -9.39 -28.23
N ARG A 620 -15.20 -10.66 -28.40
CA ARG A 620 -16.01 -11.86 -28.12
C ARG A 620 -15.25 -12.87 -27.28
N GLU A 621 -15.90 -13.57 -26.35
CA GLU A 621 -15.32 -14.75 -25.71
C GLU A 621 -15.12 -15.87 -26.77
N PRO A 622 -13.90 -16.44 -26.92
CA PRO A 622 -13.60 -17.40 -27.97
C PRO A 622 -14.30 -18.74 -27.74
N GLN A 623 -15.01 -19.22 -28.76
CA GLN A 623 -15.84 -20.42 -28.67
C GLN A 623 -15.11 -21.68 -29.16
N GLY A 624 -15.39 -22.81 -28.52
CA GLY A 624 -14.93 -24.13 -28.97
C GLY A 624 -13.41 -24.36 -28.89
N LEU A 625 -12.72 -23.67 -27.96
CA LEU A 625 -11.31 -23.84 -27.66
C LEU A 625 -10.94 -25.29 -27.35
N TYR A 626 -9.70 -25.70 -27.67
CA TYR A 626 -9.19 -27.03 -27.34
C TYR A 626 -7.71 -27.01 -26.90
N PRO A 627 -7.33 -27.76 -25.85
CA PRO A 627 -5.94 -27.86 -25.40
C PRO A 627 -5.11 -28.75 -26.34
N TYR A 628 -3.82 -28.46 -26.40
CA TYR A 628 -2.79 -29.31 -27.00
C TYR A 628 -1.52 -29.22 -26.15
N ALA A 629 -0.92 -30.36 -25.85
CA ALA A 629 0.40 -30.42 -25.22
C ALA A 629 1.27 -31.45 -25.95
N SER A 630 2.53 -31.10 -26.25
CA SER A 630 3.47 -32.00 -26.95
C SER A 630 3.94 -33.15 -26.07
N ASN A 631 3.98 -32.94 -24.76
CA ASN A 631 4.49 -33.86 -23.77
C ASN A 631 3.69 -33.70 -22.47
N GLY A 632 2.49 -34.30 -22.45
CA GLY A 632 1.51 -34.15 -21.36
C GLY A 632 1.99 -34.61 -19.98
N ASN A 633 3.10 -35.35 -19.92
CA ASN A 633 3.73 -35.83 -18.69
C ASN A 633 4.73 -34.80 -18.09
N CYS A 634 5.11 -33.77 -18.83
CA CYS A 634 6.03 -32.71 -18.38
C CYS A 634 5.35 -31.33 -18.39
N TYR A 635 4.45 -31.07 -19.34
CA TYR A 635 3.70 -29.81 -19.44
C TYR A 635 2.23 -30.10 -19.77
N ASN A 636 1.29 -29.46 -19.07
CA ASN A 636 -0.12 -29.55 -19.39
C ASN A 636 -0.79 -28.17 -19.40
N ILE A 637 -2.00 -28.10 -19.97
CA ILE A 637 -2.84 -26.90 -19.95
C ILE A 637 -4.30 -27.34 -19.85
N LYS A 638 -5.09 -26.61 -19.07
CA LYS A 638 -6.53 -26.84 -18.88
C LYS A 638 -7.29 -25.56 -19.14
N ALA A 639 -8.56 -25.69 -19.53
CA ALA A 639 -9.49 -24.57 -19.41
C ALA A 639 -9.66 -24.25 -17.92
N GLY A 640 -9.47 -22.99 -17.54
CA GLY A 640 -9.72 -22.58 -16.16
C GLY A 640 -11.20 -22.72 -15.84
N GLU A 641 -11.54 -23.48 -14.80
CA GLU A 641 -12.90 -23.48 -14.27
C GLU A 641 -13.27 -22.06 -13.84
N LYS A 642 -14.55 -21.72 -14.00
CA LYS A 642 -15.06 -20.40 -13.62
C LYS A 642 -15.20 -20.38 -12.10
N ILE A 643 -14.08 -20.20 -11.40
CA ILE A 643 -14.02 -19.98 -9.96
C ILE A 643 -14.87 -18.74 -9.66
N LEU A 644 -16.14 -18.97 -9.33
CA LEU A 644 -16.92 -18.05 -8.55
C LEU A 644 -16.09 -17.81 -7.29
N LYS A 645 -15.65 -16.57 -7.10
CA LYS A 645 -14.86 -16.18 -5.94
C LYS A 645 -15.69 -16.57 -4.71
N ALA A 646 -15.24 -17.58 -3.97
CA ALA A 646 -15.96 -18.17 -2.85
C ALA A 646 -16.63 -17.07 -2.04
N LEU A 647 -17.96 -17.14 -1.99
CA LEU A 647 -18.76 -16.05 -1.45
C LEU A 647 -18.51 -16.03 0.05
N PRO A 648 -18.34 -14.86 0.68
CA PRO A 648 -18.16 -14.77 2.13
C PRO A 648 -19.14 -15.64 2.93
N VAL A 649 -20.41 -15.70 2.51
CA VAL A 649 -21.48 -16.52 3.11
C VAL A 649 -21.27 -18.04 3.05
N GLU A 650 -20.35 -18.54 2.21
CA GLU A 650 -19.95 -19.96 2.17
C GLU A 650 -18.97 -20.31 3.30
N THR A 651 -18.48 -19.30 4.05
CA THR A 651 -17.63 -19.46 5.22
C THR A 651 -18.33 -18.93 6.47
N ALA A 652 -18.38 -19.73 7.54
CA ALA A 652 -18.90 -19.30 8.83
C ALA A 652 -17.96 -18.28 9.50
N PHE A 653 -18.53 -17.22 10.05
CA PHE A 653 -17.79 -16.25 10.88
C PHE A 653 -17.23 -16.93 12.13
N LYS A 654 -16.11 -16.43 12.64
CA LYS A 654 -15.52 -16.82 13.92
C LYS A 654 -14.95 -15.60 14.63
N PHE A 655 -15.25 -15.47 15.91
CA PHE A 655 -14.64 -14.46 16.77
C PHE A 655 -13.11 -14.63 16.87
N PRO A 656 -12.33 -13.54 17.04
CA PRO A 656 -10.87 -13.59 17.16
C PRO A 656 -10.35 -14.46 18.31
N SER A 657 -11.11 -14.54 19.40
CA SER A 657 -10.83 -15.36 20.58
C SER A 657 -12.04 -16.23 20.93
N PRO A 658 -11.87 -17.32 21.71
CA PRO A 658 -12.98 -18.16 22.16
C PRO A 658 -14.10 -17.36 22.85
N LEU A 659 -15.35 -17.83 22.69
CA LEU A 659 -16.50 -17.25 23.40
C LEU A 659 -16.36 -17.42 24.92
N PRO A 660 -16.89 -16.47 25.72
CA PRO A 660 -16.84 -16.56 27.18
C PRO A 660 -17.66 -17.76 27.66
N THR A 661 -17.13 -18.48 28.67
CA THR A 661 -17.83 -19.62 29.27
C THR A 661 -18.42 -19.21 30.61
N PHE A 662 -19.72 -19.47 30.78
CA PHE A 662 -20.46 -19.15 32.01
C PHE A 662 -20.68 -20.42 32.81
N THR A 663 -20.19 -20.45 34.05
CA THR A 663 -20.42 -21.56 34.98
C THR A 663 -21.88 -21.59 35.44
N GLN A 664 -22.42 -22.79 35.68
CA GLN A 664 -23.84 -22.96 36.01
C GLN A 664 -24.18 -22.32 37.36
N GLY A 665 -25.06 -21.31 37.33
CA GLY A 665 -25.51 -20.58 38.52
C GLY A 665 -26.66 -19.59 38.29
N GLY A 666 -27.33 -19.65 37.14
CA GLY A 666 -28.44 -18.75 36.75
C GLY A 666 -29.13 -19.25 35.47
N GLY A 667 -30.11 -18.51 34.96
CA GLY A 667 -30.82 -18.83 33.71
C GLY A 667 -30.12 -18.32 32.45
N PHE A 668 -29.28 -17.28 32.56
CA PHE A 668 -28.47 -16.75 31.45
C PHE A 668 -27.48 -17.79 30.92
N ALA A 669 -27.28 -17.81 29.59
CA ALA A 669 -26.38 -18.72 28.87
C ALA A 669 -26.69 -20.23 29.02
N LYS A 670 -27.93 -20.59 29.37
CA LYS A 670 -28.39 -21.97 29.60
C LYS A 670 -28.64 -22.78 28.31
N GLY A 671 -28.71 -22.13 27.15
CA GLY A 671 -29.05 -22.73 25.85
C GLY A 671 -30.55 -22.77 25.52
N THR A 672 -31.44 -22.83 26.52
CA THR A 672 -32.90 -22.78 26.32
C THR A 672 -33.59 -21.73 27.20
N ILE A 673 -34.68 -21.16 26.69
CA ILE A 673 -35.55 -20.19 27.38
C ILE A 673 -37.01 -20.65 27.28
N ASP A 674 -37.77 -20.53 28.37
CA ASP A 674 -39.19 -20.86 28.45
C ASP A 674 -40.04 -19.59 28.32
N LEU A 675 -40.84 -19.51 27.24
CA LEU A 675 -41.68 -18.36 26.91
C LEU A 675 -43.06 -18.40 27.59
N GLY A 676 -43.31 -19.34 28.50
CA GLY A 676 -44.59 -19.56 29.17
C GLY A 676 -45.31 -20.81 28.67
N GLY A 677 -44.59 -21.94 28.63
CA GLY A 677 -45.08 -23.24 28.14
C GLY A 677 -44.50 -23.67 26.78
N LEU A 678 -43.70 -22.81 26.15
CA LEU A 678 -42.96 -23.08 24.91
C LEU A 678 -41.47 -22.89 25.18
N GLU A 679 -40.69 -23.97 25.17
CA GLU A 679 -39.23 -23.91 25.29
C GLU A 679 -38.63 -23.60 23.91
N VAL A 680 -37.75 -22.61 23.84
CA VAL A 680 -37.05 -22.21 22.61
C VAL A 680 -35.54 -22.33 22.77
N SER A 681 -34.85 -22.58 21.66
CA SER A 681 -33.38 -22.67 21.55
C SER A 681 -32.94 -21.96 20.27
N GLN A 682 -31.81 -21.25 20.30
CA GLN A 682 -31.16 -20.77 19.08
C GLN A 682 -30.42 -21.93 18.38
N VAL A 683 -30.46 -21.93 17.03
CA VAL A 683 -29.67 -22.82 16.17
C VAL A 683 -28.89 -21.94 15.17
N PRO A 684 -27.56 -21.86 15.28
CA PRO A 684 -26.71 -21.09 14.37
C PRO A 684 -26.10 -21.92 13.22
N THR A 685 -26.51 -23.19 13.07
CA THR A 685 -25.98 -24.11 12.07
C THR A 685 -26.99 -24.41 10.97
N PHE A 686 -26.49 -24.46 9.74
CA PHE A 686 -27.32 -24.33 8.54
C PHE A 686 -26.88 -25.24 7.39
N ASN A 687 -27.85 -25.70 6.61
CA ASN A 687 -27.65 -26.30 5.30
C ASN A 687 -28.11 -25.29 4.23
N LYS A 688 -27.29 -25.00 3.21
CA LYS A 688 -27.72 -24.18 2.06
C LYS A 688 -28.87 -24.90 1.32
N VAL A 689 -29.93 -24.15 1.01
CA VAL A 689 -31.06 -24.63 0.21
C VAL A 689 -31.04 -24.02 -1.20
N TRP A 690 -30.78 -22.72 -1.31
CA TRP A 690 -30.86 -21.98 -2.57
C TRP A 690 -30.13 -20.63 -2.50
N SER A 691 -29.49 -20.21 -3.61
CA SER A 691 -28.90 -18.87 -3.77
C SER A 691 -29.30 -18.19 -5.09
N THR A 692 -29.35 -16.86 -5.05
CA THR A 692 -29.12 -15.98 -6.22
C THR A 692 -27.81 -15.22 -6.03
N TYR A 693 -27.19 -14.80 -7.14
CA TYR A 693 -25.83 -14.27 -7.22
C TYR A 693 -25.75 -12.82 -7.69
N GLU A 694 -26.90 -12.16 -7.84
CA GLU A 694 -27.05 -10.76 -8.28
C GLU A 694 -28.18 -10.08 -7.49
N GLY A 695 -28.22 -8.73 -7.49
CA GLY A 695 -29.07 -7.94 -6.60
C GLY A 695 -28.56 -7.87 -5.15
N GLY A 696 -29.22 -7.06 -4.32
CA GLY A 696 -28.82 -6.83 -2.92
C GLY A 696 -27.42 -6.19 -2.74
N PRO A 697 -26.87 -6.24 -1.51
CA PRO A 697 -25.56 -5.69 -1.18
C PRO A 697 -24.42 -6.17 -2.08
N ASP A 698 -23.55 -5.24 -2.50
CA ASP A 698 -22.45 -5.43 -3.46
C ASP A 698 -22.84 -6.08 -4.80
N ASN A 699 -24.14 -6.20 -5.11
CA ASN A 699 -24.69 -7.01 -6.21
C ASN A 699 -24.17 -8.46 -6.19
N LEU A 700 -23.99 -9.04 -5.00
CA LEU A 700 -23.55 -10.45 -4.85
C LEU A 700 -24.71 -11.43 -4.59
N GLY A 701 -25.93 -10.93 -4.41
CA GLY A 701 -27.12 -11.74 -4.15
C GLY A 701 -27.28 -12.19 -2.70
N VAL A 702 -28.02 -13.28 -2.49
CA VAL A 702 -28.50 -13.78 -1.19
C VAL A 702 -28.55 -15.31 -1.20
N THR A 703 -28.32 -15.92 -0.04
CA THR A 703 -28.43 -17.37 0.18
C THR A 703 -29.41 -17.67 1.31
N PHE A 704 -30.19 -18.73 1.12
CA PHE A 704 -31.22 -19.19 2.05
C PHE A 704 -30.92 -20.60 2.57
N PHE A 705 -31.34 -20.85 3.81
CA PHE A 705 -30.79 -21.92 4.64
C PHE A 705 -31.85 -22.65 5.49
N GLU A 706 -31.80 -23.98 5.49
CA GLU A 706 -32.53 -24.83 6.44
C GLU A 706 -31.67 -25.05 7.71
N PRO A 707 -32.22 -24.93 8.93
CA PRO A 707 -31.48 -25.20 10.18
C PRO A 707 -31.07 -26.68 10.28
N SER A 708 -29.81 -26.96 10.61
CA SER A 708 -29.27 -28.33 10.51
C SER A 708 -29.08 -29.06 11.84
N SER A 709 -28.55 -28.43 12.89
CA SER A 709 -28.31 -29.08 14.19
C SER A 709 -29.44 -28.85 15.20
N VAL A 710 -30.67 -29.18 14.81
CA VAL A 710 -31.87 -29.01 15.66
C VAL A 710 -31.79 -29.94 16.89
N PRO A 711 -31.89 -29.44 18.14
CA PRO A 711 -31.82 -30.28 19.33
C PRO A 711 -33.00 -31.26 19.46
N THR A 712 -32.77 -32.41 20.09
CA THR A 712 -33.76 -33.49 20.19
C THR A 712 -35.07 -33.03 20.85
N GLY A 713 -36.19 -33.21 20.14
CA GLY A 713 -37.53 -32.82 20.58
C GLY A 713 -37.92 -31.37 20.25
N PHE A 714 -37.04 -30.58 19.64
CA PHE A 714 -37.39 -29.27 19.09
C PHE A 714 -37.83 -29.38 17.63
N SER A 715 -38.67 -28.43 17.20
CA SER A 715 -39.21 -28.31 15.85
C SER A 715 -38.78 -26.99 15.21
N ILE A 716 -38.59 -27.00 13.89
CA ILE A 716 -38.23 -25.80 13.12
C ILE A 716 -39.44 -24.85 13.03
N LEU A 717 -39.19 -23.54 13.18
CA LEU A 717 -40.20 -22.48 13.07
C LEU A 717 -40.13 -21.72 11.74
N GLY A 718 -38.98 -21.71 11.08
CA GLY A 718 -38.72 -21.04 9.80
C GLY A 718 -37.27 -21.22 9.36
N TYR A 719 -36.97 -20.77 8.14
CA TYR A 719 -35.63 -20.81 7.55
C TYR A 719 -34.89 -19.46 7.72
N TYR A 720 -33.57 -19.48 7.51
CA TYR A 720 -32.70 -18.30 7.56
C TYR A 720 -32.32 -17.79 6.16
N ALA A 721 -31.96 -16.52 6.05
CA ALA A 721 -31.51 -15.87 4.81
C ALA A 721 -30.42 -14.84 5.10
N GLN A 722 -29.40 -14.74 4.25
CA GLN A 722 -28.29 -13.82 4.45
C GLN A 722 -27.74 -13.26 3.13
N PRO A 723 -27.34 -11.97 3.06
CA PRO A 723 -26.62 -11.43 1.91
C PRO A 723 -25.30 -12.17 1.66
N ASN A 724 -24.94 -12.38 0.39
CA ASN A 724 -23.76 -13.17 0.03
C ASN A 724 -22.42 -12.45 0.31
N ASN A 725 -22.43 -11.14 0.56
CA ASN A 725 -21.23 -10.32 0.69
C ASN A 725 -20.53 -10.40 2.05
N ARG A 726 -21.14 -11.06 3.06
CA ARG A 726 -20.61 -11.20 4.42
C ARG A 726 -20.59 -12.66 4.91
N GLN A 727 -19.72 -12.97 5.88
CA GLN A 727 -19.55 -14.34 6.40
C GLN A 727 -20.81 -14.86 7.08
N LEU A 728 -21.09 -16.17 6.97
CA LEU A 728 -22.27 -16.80 7.56
C LEU A 728 -22.26 -16.64 9.07
N PHE A 729 -23.20 -15.83 9.56
CA PHE A 729 -23.38 -15.49 10.96
C PHE A 729 -24.88 -15.23 11.13
N GLY A 730 -25.56 -16.16 11.78
CA GLY A 730 -27.01 -16.30 11.71
C GLY A 730 -27.51 -17.19 12.84
N TRP A 731 -28.80 -17.08 13.15
CA TRP A 731 -29.51 -18.02 14.02
C TRP A 731 -31.00 -18.03 13.65
N VAL A 732 -31.67 -19.12 13.95
CA VAL A 732 -33.14 -19.14 14.11
C VAL A 732 -33.52 -19.73 15.46
N LEU A 733 -34.73 -19.43 15.94
CA LEU A 733 -35.33 -20.18 17.03
C LEU A 733 -35.99 -21.46 16.51
N VAL A 734 -35.71 -22.56 17.22
CA VAL A 734 -36.47 -23.80 17.18
C VAL A 734 -37.20 -23.96 18.51
N ALA A 735 -38.36 -24.62 18.52
CA ALA A 735 -39.25 -24.64 19.68
C ALA A 735 -39.77 -26.03 20.05
N LYS A 736 -40.15 -26.21 21.30
CA LYS A 736 -40.58 -27.46 21.92
C LYS A 736 -41.69 -27.21 22.95
N ASP A 737 -42.71 -28.06 22.94
CA ASP A 737 -43.81 -27.98 23.91
C ASP A 737 -43.37 -28.40 25.32
N LEU A 738 -43.65 -27.56 26.31
CA LEU A 738 -43.51 -27.92 27.72
C LEU A 738 -44.84 -28.45 28.26
N SER A 739 -44.89 -29.77 28.47
CA SER A 739 -46.08 -30.59 28.78
C SER A 739 -47.14 -30.60 27.66
N SER A 740 -48.24 -31.34 27.86
CA SER A 740 -49.27 -31.64 26.83
C SER A 740 -50.21 -30.45 26.50
N ASN A 741 -49.66 -29.24 26.45
CA ASN A 741 -50.38 -27.99 26.19
C ASN A 741 -50.61 -27.70 24.69
N ASN A 742 -50.10 -28.55 23.79
CA ASN A 742 -50.20 -28.44 22.33
C ASN A 742 -49.87 -27.02 21.83
N THR A 743 -48.76 -26.45 22.28
CA THR A 743 -48.32 -25.09 21.92
C THR A 743 -47.80 -24.99 20.48
N LEU A 744 -47.43 -26.13 19.89
CA LEU A 744 -47.05 -26.29 18.49
C LEU A 744 -48.00 -27.23 17.74
N LYS A 745 -48.27 -26.94 16.46
CA LYS A 745 -48.93 -27.85 15.52
C LYS A 745 -48.27 -27.80 14.14
N PRO A 746 -48.34 -28.87 13.32
CA PRO A 746 -48.02 -28.75 11.91
C PRO A 746 -49.01 -27.78 11.22
N PRO A 747 -48.59 -27.07 10.15
CA PRO A 747 -49.53 -26.39 9.26
C PRO A 747 -50.52 -27.36 8.62
N VAL A 748 -51.65 -26.84 8.14
CA VAL A 748 -52.66 -27.62 7.39
C VAL A 748 -52.39 -27.64 5.88
N ASP A 749 -51.69 -26.64 5.36
CA ASP A 749 -51.26 -26.52 3.97
C ASP A 749 -50.09 -25.50 3.87
N TYR A 750 -49.57 -25.24 2.66
CA TYR A 750 -48.66 -24.13 2.37
C TYR A 750 -49.17 -23.24 1.24
N THR A 751 -49.03 -21.93 1.42
CA THR A 751 -49.30 -20.91 0.39
C THR A 751 -48.00 -20.45 -0.27
N LEU A 752 -47.94 -20.45 -1.60
CA LEU A 752 -46.81 -19.89 -2.34
C LEU A 752 -46.88 -18.35 -2.31
N VAL A 753 -45.96 -17.71 -1.59
CA VAL A 753 -45.88 -16.23 -1.50
C VAL A 753 -44.97 -15.61 -2.57
N GLY A 754 -44.16 -16.42 -3.26
CA GLY A 754 -43.45 -15.99 -4.46
C GLY A 754 -42.49 -17.04 -5.02
N ASN A 755 -41.91 -16.73 -6.17
CA ASN A 755 -40.85 -17.53 -6.80
C ASN A 755 -39.88 -16.64 -7.59
N THR A 756 -38.82 -17.23 -8.15
CA THR A 756 -37.84 -16.53 -9.01
C THR A 756 -37.78 -17.02 -10.46
N GLU A 757 -38.80 -17.75 -10.94
CA GLU A 757 -38.86 -18.27 -12.32
C GLU A 757 -38.78 -17.15 -13.38
N SER A 758 -39.47 -16.05 -13.13
CA SER A 758 -39.56 -14.89 -14.03
C SER A 758 -38.42 -13.88 -13.88
N LEU A 759 -37.49 -14.10 -12.94
CA LEU A 759 -36.39 -13.18 -12.67
C LEU A 759 -35.19 -13.51 -13.55
N VAL A 760 -34.82 -12.58 -14.44
CA VAL A 760 -33.59 -12.64 -15.24
C VAL A 760 -32.38 -12.28 -14.35
N THR A 761 -32.01 -13.21 -13.47
CA THR A 761 -30.90 -13.10 -12.50
C THR A 761 -30.08 -14.39 -12.49
N LYS A 762 -28.78 -14.34 -12.15
CA LYS A 762 -28.00 -15.56 -11.85
C LYS A 762 -28.49 -16.19 -10.56
N GLN A 763 -28.78 -17.48 -10.60
CA GLN A 763 -29.34 -18.25 -9.48
C GLN A 763 -29.05 -19.75 -9.69
N ASP A 764 -29.11 -20.54 -8.61
CA ASP A 764 -28.96 -22.01 -8.65
C ASP A 764 -30.06 -22.71 -9.47
N GLY A 765 -31.17 -22.01 -9.68
CA GLY A 765 -32.43 -22.43 -10.30
C GLY A 765 -33.56 -21.54 -9.79
N PRO A 766 -34.83 -21.80 -10.12
CA PRO A 766 -35.94 -21.10 -9.48
C PRO A 766 -36.05 -21.46 -7.99
N GLY A 767 -36.08 -20.45 -7.12
CA GLY A 767 -36.46 -20.57 -5.72
C GLY A 767 -37.95 -20.34 -5.54
N TYR A 768 -38.58 -21.05 -4.61
CA TYR A 768 -40.02 -20.98 -4.32
C TYR A 768 -40.23 -20.76 -2.83
N PHE A 769 -40.99 -19.72 -2.46
CA PHE A 769 -41.14 -19.24 -1.09
C PHE A 769 -42.54 -19.56 -0.58
N TRP A 770 -42.60 -20.27 0.54
CA TRP A 770 -43.84 -20.83 1.08
C TRP A 770 -44.11 -20.32 2.49
N GLU A 771 -45.34 -19.87 2.70
CA GLU A 771 -45.88 -19.54 4.02
C GLU A 771 -46.71 -20.72 4.56
N PRO A 772 -46.49 -21.16 5.81
CA PRO A 772 -47.29 -22.22 6.44
C PRO A 772 -48.73 -21.73 6.72
N VAL A 773 -49.75 -22.46 6.24
CA VAL A 773 -51.14 -22.18 6.61
C VAL A 773 -51.39 -22.74 8.00
N ALA A 774 -51.55 -21.85 8.98
CA ALA A 774 -51.74 -22.25 10.38
C ALA A 774 -53.16 -22.79 10.64
N PRO A 775 -53.31 -23.83 11.50
CA PRO A 775 -54.61 -24.27 11.99
C PRO A 775 -55.25 -23.27 12.96
N ASP A 776 -56.57 -23.34 13.13
CA ASP A 776 -57.35 -22.47 14.03
C ASP A 776 -56.73 -22.36 15.43
N GLY A 777 -56.48 -21.13 15.87
CA GLY A 777 -55.84 -20.80 17.15
C GLY A 777 -54.30 -20.83 17.14
N TYR A 778 -53.67 -20.89 15.96
CA TYR A 778 -52.22 -20.86 15.76
C TYR A 778 -51.86 -19.79 14.71
N GLN A 779 -50.58 -19.42 14.64
CA GLN A 779 -50.02 -18.49 13.65
C GLN A 779 -48.75 -19.07 13.02
N ALA A 780 -48.47 -18.62 11.80
CA ALA A 780 -47.17 -18.83 11.15
C ALA A 780 -46.15 -17.82 11.69
N VAL A 781 -44.93 -18.27 11.97
CA VAL A 781 -43.88 -17.45 12.59
C VAL A 781 -42.57 -17.44 11.78
N GLY A 782 -42.59 -17.97 10.56
CA GLY A 782 -41.47 -17.98 9.63
C GLY A 782 -41.81 -18.60 8.28
N LEU A 783 -40.99 -18.29 7.27
CA LEU A 783 -41.11 -18.84 5.91
C LEU A 783 -40.16 -20.03 5.71
N ILE A 784 -40.44 -20.81 4.67
CA ILE A 784 -39.52 -21.82 4.13
C ILE A 784 -39.33 -21.61 2.62
N VAL A 785 -38.19 -22.06 2.09
CA VAL A 785 -37.88 -22.00 0.66
C VAL A 785 -37.57 -23.40 0.12
N THR A 786 -37.92 -23.66 -1.13
CA THR A 786 -37.53 -24.85 -1.88
C THR A 786 -36.89 -24.48 -3.22
N ASN A 787 -36.13 -25.41 -3.79
CA ASN A 787 -35.62 -25.37 -5.17
C ASN A 787 -36.55 -26.12 -6.17
N SER A 788 -37.80 -26.32 -5.79
CA SER A 788 -38.82 -27.09 -6.52
C SER A 788 -40.22 -26.52 -6.27
N SER A 789 -41.05 -26.52 -7.29
CA SER A 789 -42.44 -26.03 -7.28
C SER A 789 -43.42 -26.91 -6.49
N GLN A 790 -42.97 -28.06 -5.99
CA GLN A 790 -43.77 -28.94 -5.14
C GLN A 790 -43.93 -28.36 -3.73
N LYS A 791 -45.14 -28.49 -3.17
CA LYS A 791 -45.43 -28.08 -1.79
C LYS A 791 -44.52 -28.82 -0.80
N PRO A 792 -43.94 -28.13 0.20
CA PRO A 792 -43.17 -28.78 1.26
C PRO A 792 -44.02 -29.76 2.10
N PRO A 793 -43.40 -30.76 2.74
CA PRO A 793 -44.08 -31.62 3.72
C PRO A 793 -44.61 -30.85 4.94
N LEU A 794 -45.80 -31.22 5.44
CA LEU A 794 -46.44 -30.56 6.60
C LEU A 794 -45.69 -30.79 7.93
N ASP A 795 -44.79 -31.77 8.00
CA ASP A 795 -43.98 -32.05 9.18
C ASP A 795 -42.69 -31.21 9.26
N LYS A 796 -42.30 -30.48 8.20
CA LYS A 796 -41.08 -29.65 8.15
C LYS A 796 -41.01 -28.54 9.19
N VAL A 797 -42.12 -27.83 9.46
CA VAL A 797 -42.17 -26.72 10.43
C VAL A 797 -43.40 -26.80 11.33
N ARG A 798 -43.45 -25.97 12.38
CA ARG A 798 -44.63 -25.86 13.26
C ARG A 798 -45.14 -24.42 13.36
N CYS A 799 -46.47 -24.29 13.33
CA CYS A 799 -47.20 -23.09 13.69
C CYS A 799 -47.35 -23.02 15.22
N VAL A 800 -47.38 -21.81 15.76
CA VAL A 800 -47.35 -21.53 17.21
C VAL A 800 -48.72 -21.04 17.68
N ARG A 801 -49.20 -21.51 18.83
CA ARG A 801 -50.50 -21.13 19.39
C ARG A 801 -50.60 -19.60 19.59
N SER A 802 -51.68 -18.97 19.17
CA SER A 802 -51.73 -17.51 18.94
C SER A 802 -51.47 -16.65 20.20
N ASP A 803 -51.73 -17.16 21.41
CA ASP A 803 -51.45 -16.45 22.67
C ASP A 803 -49.95 -16.35 23.00
N LEU A 804 -49.11 -17.14 22.32
CA LEU A 804 -47.64 -17.14 22.37
C LEU A 804 -47.02 -16.40 21.16
N THR A 805 -47.82 -15.57 20.47
CA THR A 805 -47.37 -14.78 19.31
C THR A 805 -47.70 -13.29 19.45
N GLU A 806 -46.98 -12.45 18.71
CA GLU A 806 -47.08 -10.98 18.77
C GLU A 806 -46.81 -10.36 17.38
N GLN A 807 -47.38 -9.18 17.11
CA GLN A 807 -47.27 -8.53 15.81
C GLN A 807 -45.82 -8.14 15.48
N CYS A 808 -45.45 -8.29 14.21
CA CYS A 808 -44.12 -8.04 13.69
C CYS A 808 -44.11 -7.14 12.45
N GLU A 809 -42.92 -6.61 12.16
CA GLU A 809 -42.60 -5.76 11.03
C GLU A 809 -41.29 -6.22 10.37
N ALA A 810 -41.09 -5.79 9.11
CA ALA A 810 -39.80 -5.95 8.44
C ALA A 810 -38.75 -4.99 9.05
N ASP A 811 -37.54 -5.48 9.24
CA ASP A 811 -36.41 -4.80 9.88
C ASP A 811 -35.39 -4.35 8.82
N THR A 812 -34.33 -5.13 8.58
CA THR A 812 -33.23 -4.80 7.67
C THR A 812 -33.43 -5.45 6.30
N SER A 813 -33.15 -4.73 5.21
CA SER A 813 -33.19 -5.29 3.86
C SER A 813 -32.04 -6.28 3.65
N ILE A 814 -32.38 -7.54 3.35
CA ILE A 814 -31.42 -8.60 3.04
C ILE A 814 -31.06 -8.55 1.55
N TRP A 815 -32.08 -8.42 0.69
CA TRP A 815 -31.92 -8.44 -0.76
C TRP A 815 -33.10 -7.74 -1.42
N GLU A 816 -32.84 -7.06 -2.52
CA GLU A 816 -33.84 -6.40 -3.34
C GLU A 816 -33.46 -6.53 -4.81
N SER A 817 -34.43 -6.88 -5.66
CA SER A 817 -34.27 -7.02 -7.11
C SER A 817 -35.64 -6.98 -7.81
N ASN A 818 -35.74 -6.28 -8.94
CA ASN A 818 -36.91 -6.29 -9.83
C ASN A 818 -38.29 -6.11 -9.15
N GLY A 819 -38.36 -5.27 -8.11
CA GLY A 819 -39.61 -4.99 -7.37
C GLY A 819 -39.96 -6.00 -6.26
N VAL A 820 -39.09 -6.97 -5.98
CA VAL A 820 -39.17 -7.89 -4.84
C VAL A 820 -38.14 -7.49 -3.78
N LYS A 821 -38.56 -7.50 -2.51
CA LYS A 821 -37.72 -7.26 -1.34
C LYS A 821 -37.79 -8.42 -0.36
N VAL A 822 -36.63 -8.79 0.19
CA VAL A 822 -36.46 -9.76 1.28
C VAL A 822 -35.85 -9.03 2.47
N SER A 823 -36.33 -9.29 3.69
CA SER A 823 -35.89 -8.54 4.90
C SER A 823 -35.94 -9.42 6.15
N THR A 824 -35.17 -9.04 7.18
CA THR A 824 -35.28 -9.65 8.53
C THR A 824 -36.62 -9.28 9.18
N LEU A 825 -37.08 -10.07 10.16
CA LEU A 825 -38.35 -9.86 10.87
C LEU A 825 -38.12 -9.52 12.36
N ARG A 826 -38.80 -8.48 12.88
CA ARG A 826 -38.76 -8.07 14.30
C ARG A 826 -40.16 -7.77 14.88
N PRO A 827 -40.37 -7.84 16.20
CA PRO A 827 -41.61 -7.39 16.84
C PRO A 827 -41.87 -5.89 16.62
N THR A 828 -43.13 -5.49 16.50
CA THR A 828 -43.52 -4.07 16.38
C THR A 828 -43.40 -3.33 17.72
N ILE A 829 -43.75 -3.98 18.84
CA ILE A 829 -43.59 -3.42 20.19
C ILE A 829 -42.22 -3.84 20.74
N ARG A 830 -41.39 -2.87 21.13
CA ARG A 830 -39.99 -3.09 21.59
C ARG A 830 -39.61 -2.10 22.71
N GLY A 831 -38.70 -2.51 23.58
CA GLY A 831 -38.29 -1.80 24.80
C GLY A 831 -38.22 -2.75 26.01
N THR A 832 -37.85 -2.23 27.19
CA THR A 832 -37.52 -3.06 28.37
C THR A 832 -38.67 -3.90 28.92
N GLN A 833 -39.92 -3.49 28.65
CA GLN A 833 -41.13 -4.19 29.08
C GLN A 833 -41.84 -4.93 27.92
N ALA A 834 -41.22 -5.04 26.74
CA ALA A 834 -41.84 -5.64 25.57
C ALA A 834 -41.70 -7.17 25.53
N THR A 835 -42.82 -7.87 25.31
CA THR A 835 -42.88 -9.34 25.30
C THR A 835 -42.44 -10.00 23.99
N GLY A 836 -42.30 -9.24 22.90
CA GLY A 836 -42.07 -9.78 21.56
C GLY A 836 -40.66 -10.35 21.36
N VAL A 837 -40.56 -11.53 20.75
CA VAL A 837 -39.32 -12.29 20.54
C VAL A 837 -39.08 -12.51 19.03
N CYS A 838 -37.88 -12.17 18.56
CA CYS A 838 -37.45 -12.42 17.18
C CYS A 838 -37.22 -13.93 16.93
N VAL A 839 -37.68 -14.43 15.77
CA VAL A 839 -37.49 -15.84 15.36
C VAL A 839 -36.19 -16.06 14.57
N GLY A 840 -35.57 -14.99 14.05
CA GLY A 840 -34.38 -15.07 13.19
C GLY A 840 -34.66 -15.38 11.71
N THR A 841 -35.94 -15.42 11.32
CA THR A 841 -36.38 -15.69 9.95
C THR A 841 -36.53 -14.40 9.11
N PHE A 842 -36.97 -14.55 7.86
CA PHE A 842 -37.10 -13.50 6.86
C PHE A 842 -38.54 -13.34 6.33
N THR A 843 -38.83 -12.19 5.74
CA THR A 843 -40.06 -11.91 4.97
C THR A 843 -39.77 -11.89 3.48
N TRP A 844 -40.77 -12.24 2.67
CA TRP A 844 -40.79 -12.03 1.22
C TRP A 844 -41.91 -11.06 0.86
N GLN A 845 -41.60 -9.95 0.19
CA GLN A 845 -42.56 -8.87 -0.09
C GLN A 845 -42.39 -8.31 -1.52
N PRO A 846 -43.45 -8.28 -2.35
CA PRO A 846 -43.53 -7.36 -3.48
C PRO A 846 -43.59 -5.90 -2.99
N GLN A 847 -42.96 -4.96 -3.71
CA GLN A 847 -43.01 -3.54 -3.37
C GLN A 847 -44.45 -3.02 -3.20
N ASN A 848 -44.65 -2.14 -2.21
CA ASN A 848 -45.93 -1.51 -1.84
C ASN A 848 -47.02 -2.46 -1.29
N THR A 849 -46.63 -3.59 -0.68
CA THR A 849 -47.56 -4.47 0.06
C THR A 849 -47.69 -4.10 1.55
N SER A 850 -48.72 -4.66 2.20
CA SER A 850 -49.05 -4.49 3.62
C SER A 850 -47.99 -5.11 4.56
N PRO A 851 -48.03 -4.85 5.89
CA PRO A 851 -47.18 -5.56 6.86
C PRO A 851 -47.22 -7.09 6.68
N PRO A 852 -46.13 -7.80 7.04
CA PRO A 852 -46.02 -9.24 6.83
C PRO A 852 -47.12 -10.02 7.54
N SER A 853 -47.59 -11.09 6.89
CA SER A 853 -48.62 -12.04 7.34
C SER A 853 -48.19 -12.92 8.52
N LEU A 854 -46.87 -13.07 8.71
CA LEU A 854 -46.26 -13.78 9.83
C LEU A 854 -46.54 -13.11 11.19
N SER A 855 -46.21 -13.81 12.27
CA SER A 855 -46.11 -13.25 13.63
C SER A 855 -44.73 -13.48 14.24
N CYS A 856 -44.31 -12.62 15.16
CA CYS A 856 -43.21 -12.93 16.09
C CYS A 856 -43.70 -13.84 17.23
N LEU A 857 -42.76 -14.39 17.98
CA LEU A 857 -43.06 -15.09 19.23
C LEU A 857 -43.34 -14.09 20.37
N LYS A 858 -43.97 -14.55 21.44
CA LYS A 858 -44.27 -13.75 22.64
C LYS A 858 -43.82 -14.47 23.92
N ASN A 859 -42.93 -13.84 24.68
CA ASN A 859 -42.59 -14.29 26.02
C ASN A 859 -43.70 -13.87 27.00
N LYS A 860 -44.57 -14.81 27.39
CA LYS A 860 -45.63 -14.60 28.39
C LYS A 860 -45.11 -14.67 29.83
N LYS A 861 -43.88 -15.16 30.03
CA LYS A 861 -43.27 -15.44 31.34
C LYS A 861 -42.41 -14.30 31.86
N LEU A 862 -41.68 -13.61 30.96
CA LEU A 862 -40.70 -12.56 31.27
C LEU A 862 -39.77 -12.94 32.43
N ASP A 863 -39.22 -14.15 32.35
CA ASP A 863 -38.35 -14.74 33.37
C ASP A 863 -36.96 -14.08 33.36
N PHE A 864 -36.82 -12.94 34.04
CA PHE A 864 -35.55 -12.20 34.12
C PHE A 864 -34.38 -12.97 34.77
N SER A 865 -34.56 -14.21 35.25
CA SER A 865 -33.43 -15.08 35.60
C SER A 865 -32.57 -15.47 34.39
N THR A 866 -33.06 -15.25 33.16
CA THR A 866 -32.30 -15.38 31.90
C THR A 866 -31.38 -14.20 31.61
N MET A 867 -31.44 -13.11 32.38
CA MET A 867 -30.56 -11.95 32.24
C MET A 867 -29.21 -12.18 32.97
N PRO A 868 -28.11 -11.56 32.51
CA PRO A 868 -26.82 -11.69 33.19
C PRO A 868 -26.85 -11.03 34.57
N ASN A 869 -26.31 -11.72 35.58
CA ASN A 869 -26.00 -11.13 36.88
C ASN A 869 -24.71 -10.26 36.81
N GLY A 870 -24.42 -9.47 37.85
CA GLY A 870 -23.27 -8.55 37.85
C GLY A 870 -21.91 -9.20 37.55
N SER A 871 -21.68 -10.46 37.95
CA SER A 871 -20.45 -11.18 37.60
C SER A 871 -20.42 -11.60 36.13
N GLN A 872 -21.57 -11.97 35.55
CA GLN A 872 -21.70 -12.30 34.13
C GLN A 872 -21.56 -11.03 33.26
N THR A 873 -22.18 -9.90 33.67
CA THR A 873 -21.97 -8.58 33.04
C THR A 873 -20.51 -8.19 33.04
N GLY A 874 -19.77 -8.42 34.14
CA GLY A 874 -18.34 -8.12 34.21
C GLY A 874 -17.48 -8.95 33.23
N VAL A 875 -17.87 -10.21 32.97
CA VAL A 875 -17.26 -11.04 31.92
C VAL A 875 -17.62 -10.48 30.54
N LEU A 876 -18.90 -10.21 30.27
CA LEU A 876 -19.37 -9.67 28.99
C LEU A 876 -18.69 -8.34 28.63
N SER A 877 -18.55 -7.43 29.60
CA SER A 877 -17.90 -6.13 29.39
C SER A 877 -16.40 -6.28 29.12
N ASN A 878 -15.69 -7.11 29.89
CA ASN A 878 -14.29 -7.43 29.60
C ASN A 878 -14.11 -8.10 28.24
N THR A 879 -15.06 -8.94 27.80
CA THR A 879 -14.98 -9.65 26.52
C THR A 879 -15.32 -8.79 25.31
N TYR A 880 -16.34 -7.94 25.39
CA TYR A 880 -16.96 -7.29 24.22
C TYR A 880 -16.99 -5.75 24.22
N SER A 881 -16.91 -5.08 25.37
CA SER A 881 -17.00 -3.60 25.42
C SER A 881 -15.90 -2.95 24.57
N PRO A 882 -16.26 -1.97 23.72
CA PRO A 882 -15.40 -1.54 22.63
C PRO A 882 -14.18 -0.73 23.09
N LEU A 883 -13.13 -0.81 22.26
CA LEU A 883 -12.09 0.21 22.22
C LEU A 883 -12.58 1.37 21.35
N ILE A 884 -12.65 2.57 21.93
CA ILE A 884 -13.09 3.79 21.24
C ILE A 884 -11.84 4.59 20.85
N TYR A 885 -11.59 4.70 19.55
CA TYR A 885 -10.54 5.58 19.00
C TYR A 885 -11.10 6.98 18.79
N LEU A 886 -10.45 7.98 19.39
CA LEU A 886 -10.65 9.38 19.08
C LEU A 886 -9.77 9.79 17.90
N HIS A 887 -10.21 10.75 17.10
CA HIS A 887 -9.44 11.30 15.98
C HIS A 887 -8.06 11.83 16.47
N PRO A 888 -6.95 11.67 15.71
CA PRO A 888 -5.63 12.13 16.15
C PRO A 888 -5.59 13.62 16.47
N ASP A 889 -6.36 14.43 15.74
CA ASP A 889 -6.47 15.88 15.94
C ASP A 889 -7.48 16.29 17.03
N GLU A 890 -8.09 15.35 17.78
CA GLU A 890 -9.14 15.68 18.74
C GLU A 890 -8.65 16.60 19.89
N GLU A 891 -9.32 17.73 20.10
CA GLU A 891 -8.99 18.68 21.17
C GLU A 891 -9.87 18.51 22.42
N TYR A 892 -11.02 17.85 22.28
CA TYR A 892 -12.03 17.69 23.33
C TYR A 892 -12.12 16.20 23.70
N LEU A 893 -11.53 15.83 24.84
CA LEU A 893 -11.45 14.44 25.29
C LEU A 893 -12.64 14.12 26.21
N PRO A 894 -13.04 12.84 26.32
CA PRO A 894 -14.01 12.43 27.33
C PRO A 894 -13.43 12.56 28.75
N SER A 895 -14.29 12.39 29.76
CA SER A 895 -13.90 12.33 31.17
C SER A 895 -14.98 11.60 31.99
N SER A 896 -14.72 11.30 33.26
CA SER A 896 -15.80 10.91 34.18
C SER A 896 -16.62 12.12 34.62
N VAL A 897 -17.91 11.88 34.89
CA VAL A 897 -18.84 12.88 35.47
C VAL A 897 -18.29 13.43 36.79
N ASN A 898 -17.67 12.56 37.60
CA ASN A 898 -17.00 12.95 38.85
C ASN A 898 -15.83 13.91 38.61
N TRP A 899 -14.97 13.65 37.63
CA TRP A 899 -13.90 14.58 37.25
C TRP A 899 -14.46 15.93 36.81
N TYR A 900 -15.53 15.94 36.01
CA TYR A 900 -16.18 17.16 35.50
C TYR A 900 -16.74 18.04 36.62
N PHE A 901 -17.50 17.47 37.56
CA PHE A 901 -18.00 18.19 38.74
C PHE A 901 -16.84 18.66 39.62
N SER A 902 -15.91 17.76 39.96
CA SER A 902 -14.76 18.07 40.82
C SER A 902 -13.78 19.10 40.22
N ASN A 903 -13.80 19.31 38.89
CA ASN A 903 -13.00 20.34 38.22
C ASN A 903 -13.71 21.70 38.09
N GLY A 904 -14.89 21.87 38.68
CA GLY A 904 -15.57 23.17 38.81
C GLY A 904 -16.69 23.42 37.80
N ALA A 905 -17.34 22.37 37.28
CA ALA A 905 -18.66 22.54 36.66
C ALA A 905 -19.68 23.07 37.68
N LEU A 906 -20.65 23.84 37.20
CA LEU A 906 -21.51 24.67 38.03
C LEU A 906 -23.00 24.49 37.68
N LEU A 907 -23.84 24.38 38.70
CA LEU A 907 -25.30 24.36 38.59
C LEU A 907 -25.85 25.78 38.57
N TYR A 908 -26.41 26.18 37.43
CA TYR A 908 -27.12 27.44 37.24
C TYR A 908 -28.62 27.25 37.46
N LYS A 909 -29.28 28.34 37.85
CA LYS A 909 -30.72 28.41 38.12
C LYS A 909 -31.28 29.69 37.52
N ARG A 910 -32.44 29.59 36.86
CA ARG A 910 -33.11 30.72 36.19
C ARG A 910 -33.47 31.82 37.20
N GLY A 911 -32.99 33.05 36.97
CA GLY A 911 -33.14 34.20 37.86
C GLY A 911 -32.06 34.37 38.93
N GLU A 912 -31.11 33.43 39.03
CA GLU A 912 -29.99 33.45 39.99
C GLU A 912 -28.62 33.29 39.28
N GLU A 913 -28.55 33.60 37.98
CA GLU A 913 -27.41 33.30 37.09
C GLU A 913 -26.08 33.95 37.50
N SER A 914 -26.12 35.00 38.31
CA SER A 914 -24.93 35.69 38.83
C SER A 914 -24.23 34.98 39.99
N ASN A 915 -24.84 33.94 40.58
CA ASN A 915 -24.29 33.17 41.69
C ASN A 915 -24.63 31.67 41.55
N PRO A 916 -24.03 30.97 40.56
CA PRO A 916 -24.24 29.54 40.36
C PRO A 916 -23.55 28.69 41.45
N ASN A 917 -24.08 27.48 41.66
CA ASN A 917 -23.67 26.62 42.78
C ASN A 917 -22.64 25.55 42.34
N PRO A 918 -21.62 25.25 43.16
CA PRO A 918 -20.77 24.08 42.95
C PRO A 918 -21.56 22.76 42.98
N ILE A 919 -21.16 21.80 42.14
CA ILE A 919 -21.79 20.47 42.07
C ILE A 919 -20.97 19.49 42.92
N GLU A 920 -21.63 18.63 43.70
CA GLU A 920 -20.96 17.57 44.45
C GLU A 920 -20.42 16.45 43.51
N PRO A 921 -19.33 15.73 43.86
CA PRO A 921 -18.66 14.77 42.96
C PRO A 921 -19.53 13.66 42.35
N ASN A 922 -20.66 13.31 42.98
CA ASN A 922 -21.64 12.34 42.49
C ASN A 922 -22.97 12.96 42.02
N GLY A 923 -23.09 14.29 42.06
CA GLY A 923 -24.30 15.03 41.76
C GLY A 923 -25.39 14.99 42.83
N ALA A 924 -25.09 14.62 44.08
CA ALA A 924 -26.11 14.49 45.15
C ALA A 924 -26.87 15.79 45.47
N ASN A 925 -26.28 16.96 45.17
CA ASN A 925 -26.94 18.26 45.31
C ASN A 925 -27.67 18.74 44.05
N LEU A 926 -27.75 17.93 42.99
CA LEU A 926 -28.51 18.25 41.78
C LEU A 926 -30.02 18.00 41.97
N PRO A 927 -30.91 18.82 41.37
CA PRO A 927 -32.36 18.57 41.37
C PRO A 927 -32.73 17.19 40.83
N GLN A 928 -33.29 16.34 41.70
CA GLN A 928 -33.67 14.96 41.37
C GLN A 928 -35.07 14.91 40.73
N GLY A 929 -35.18 14.29 39.56
CA GLY A 929 -36.47 14.00 38.91
C GLY A 929 -37.20 15.20 38.27
N GLY A 930 -38.48 14.99 37.96
CA GLY A 930 -39.36 15.97 37.30
C GLY A 930 -39.11 16.14 35.79
N ALA A 931 -39.98 16.88 35.11
CA ALA A 931 -39.82 17.17 33.68
C ALA A 931 -38.80 18.30 33.43
N ASN A 932 -38.23 18.37 32.23
CA ASN A 932 -37.27 19.42 31.87
C ASN A 932 -37.97 20.78 31.65
N ASP A 933 -38.25 21.48 32.75
CA ASP A 933 -38.80 22.84 32.81
C ASP A 933 -37.79 23.95 32.43
N GLY A 934 -36.51 23.59 32.24
CA GLY A 934 -35.40 24.51 31.99
C GLY A 934 -35.12 25.51 33.12
N SER A 935 -35.56 25.22 34.35
CA SER A 935 -35.28 26.07 35.53
C SER A 935 -33.84 25.96 36.02
N TYR A 936 -33.15 24.86 35.69
CA TYR A 936 -31.74 24.61 35.96
C TYR A 936 -30.99 24.13 34.70
N TRP A 937 -29.69 24.40 34.64
CA TRP A 937 -28.75 23.83 33.68
C TRP A 937 -27.34 23.77 34.28
N LEU A 938 -26.43 23.01 33.65
CA LEU A 938 -25.01 23.01 33.99
C LEU A 938 -24.22 23.89 33.00
N ASP A 939 -23.14 24.52 33.45
CA ASP A 939 -22.12 25.18 32.60
C ASP A 939 -20.72 24.96 33.19
N LEU A 940 -19.72 25.30 32.39
CA LEU A 940 -18.30 25.30 32.69
C LEU A 940 -17.92 26.35 33.75
N PRO A 941 -16.72 26.24 34.38
CA PRO A 941 -16.22 27.23 35.33
C PRO A 941 -16.29 28.68 34.80
N ILE A 942 -16.59 29.63 35.69
CA ILE A 942 -16.61 31.08 35.37
C ILE A 942 -15.19 31.57 34.99
N ASP A 943 -14.15 31.03 35.62
CA ASP A 943 -12.77 31.44 35.37
C ASP A 943 -12.26 30.90 34.02
N LYS A 944 -11.56 31.73 33.25
CA LYS A 944 -11.11 31.37 31.90
C LYS A 944 -10.15 30.17 31.88
N LYS A 945 -9.31 29.96 32.90
CA LYS A 945 -8.39 28.80 32.94
C LYS A 945 -9.15 27.51 33.29
N GLY A 946 -10.12 27.58 34.19
CA GLY A 946 -11.06 26.50 34.46
C GLY A 946 -11.87 26.12 33.24
N LYS A 947 -12.47 27.10 32.54
CA LYS A 947 -13.27 26.88 31.34
C LYS A 947 -12.49 26.14 30.24
N GLU A 948 -11.28 26.62 29.92
CA GLU A 948 -10.43 25.98 28.91
C GLU A 948 -9.81 24.64 29.37
N ARG A 949 -9.67 24.39 30.69
CA ARG A 949 -9.29 23.07 31.23
C ARG A 949 -10.44 22.08 31.07
N VAL A 950 -11.63 22.43 31.57
CA VAL A 950 -12.78 21.52 31.60
C VAL A 950 -13.27 21.21 30.19
N LYS A 951 -13.25 22.17 29.25
CA LYS A 951 -13.57 21.90 27.83
C LYS A 951 -12.76 20.76 27.23
N LYS A 952 -11.48 20.62 27.57
CA LYS A 952 -10.58 19.62 26.99
C LYS A 952 -10.78 18.21 27.55
N GLY A 953 -11.57 18.07 28.62
CA GLY A 953 -11.73 16.82 29.37
C GLY A 953 -10.41 16.30 29.93
N ASP A 954 -10.41 15.02 30.28
CA ASP A 954 -9.21 14.30 30.68
C ASP A 954 -9.39 12.81 30.40
N LEU A 955 -8.70 12.33 29.37
CA LEU A 955 -8.77 10.95 28.90
C LEU A 955 -8.40 9.93 29.99
N GLN A 956 -7.56 10.29 30.97
CA GLN A 956 -7.16 9.39 32.06
C GLN A 956 -8.28 9.18 33.08
N SER A 957 -9.12 10.19 33.32
CA SER A 957 -10.32 10.10 34.16
C SER A 957 -11.53 9.42 33.50
N THR A 958 -11.44 9.04 32.22
CA THR A 958 -12.58 8.54 31.45
C THR A 958 -13.19 7.29 32.08
N GLN A 959 -14.52 7.28 32.16
CA GLN A 959 -15.28 6.19 32.72
C GLN A 959 -16.47 5.90 31.80
N ALA A 960 -16.73 4.64 31.49
CA ALA A 960 -17.90 4.21 30.74
C ALA A 960 -19.06 3.89 31.69
N TYR A 961 -20.28 4.28 31.32
CA TYR A 961 -21.47 4.11 32.17
C TYR A 961 -22.43 3.11 31.54
N LEU A 962 -22.60 1.95 32.18
CA LEU A 962 -23.35 0.81 31.64
C LEU A 962 -24.80 0.82 32.12
N HIS A 963 -25.73 0.79 31.17
CA HIS A 963 -27.15 0.58 31.38
C HIS A 963 -27.57 -0.76 30.78
N ILE A 964 -28.10 -1.66 31.62
CA ILE A 964 -28.41 -3.04 31.21
C ILE A 964 -29.92 -3.23 31.02
N LYS A 965 -30.32 -3.53 29.79
CA LYS A 965 -31.71 -3.57 29.32
C LYS A 965 -32.13 -4.99 28.90
N PRO A 966 -33.23 -5.57 29.42
CA PRO A 966 -33.82 -6.77 28.85
C PRO A 966 -34.49 -6.43 27.52
N MET A 967 -34.12 -7.10 26.44
CA MET A 967 -34.61 -6.78 25.10
C MET A 967 -35.18 -8.02 24.39
N LEU A 968 -36.10 -7.77 23.46
CA LEU A 968 -36.77 -8.81 22.65
C LEU A 968 -37.35 -9.93 23.53
N GLY A 969 -38.26 -9.57 24.46
CA GLY A 969 -38.88 -10.52 25.39
C GLY A 969 -37.89 -11.18 26.35
N ALA A 970 -36.85 -10.45 26.79
CA ALA A 970 -35.74 -10.94 27.61
C ALA A 970 -34.98 -12.15 27.00
N THR A 971 -34.99 -12.30 25.68
CA THR A 971 -34.14 -13.27 24.95
C THR A 971 -32.80 -12.68 24.53
N PHE A 972 -32.67 -11.35 24.59
CA PHE A 972 -31.41 -10.62 24.45
C PHE A 972 -31.21 -9.66 25.64
N THR A 973 -29.95 -9.37 25.93
CA THR A 973 -29.54 -8.26 26.79
C THR A 973 -28.90 -7.19 25.93
N ASP A 974 -29.37 -5.96 26.06
CA ASP A 974 -28.67 -4.80 25.56
C ASP A 974 -27.84 -4.17 26.68
N ILE A 975 -26.54 -3.97 26.46
CA ILE A 975 -25.68 -3.18 27.33
C ILE A 975 -25.40 -1.86 26.60
N ALA A 976 -26.10 -0.79 26.99
CA ALA A 976 -25.83 0.56 26.49
C ALA A 976 -24.66 1.15 27.28
N ILE A 977 -23.58 1.48 26.57
CA ILE A 977 -22.31 1.97 27.11
C ILE A 977 -22.23 3.46 26.79
N TRP A 978 -22.54 4.30 27.77
CA TRP A 978 -22.52 5.76 27.66
C TRP A 978 -21.13 6.31 27.96
N VAL A 979 -20.70 7.33 27.21
CA VAL A 979 -19.45 8.07 27.41
C VAL A 979 -19.77 9.56 27.53
N PHE A 980 -19.20 10.21 28.54
CA PHE A 980 -19.39 11.63 28.81
C PHE A 980 -18.27 12.49 28.23
N TYR A 981 -18.65 13.54 27.50
CA TYR A 981 -17.75 14.54 26.93
C TYR A 981 -18.10 15.93 27.50
N PRO A 982 -17.22 16.57 28.28
CA PRO A 982 -17.47 17.90 28.85
C PRO A 982 -17.85 18.99 27.83
N PHE A 983 -17.42 18.83 26.58
CA PHE A 983 -17.66 19.76 25.49
C PHE A 983 -17.63 19.05 24.13
N ASN A 984 -18.60 19.34 23.26
CA ASN A 984 -18.61 18.97 21.85
C ASN A 984 -18.13 20.17 21.01
N GLY A 985 -17.26 19.92 20.02
CA GLY A 985 -16.55 20.98 19.30
C GLY A 985 -17.28 21.54 18.07
N PRO A 986 -16.70 22.55 17.39
CA PRO A 986 -17.35 23.19 16.25
C PRO A 986 -17.43 22.27 15.02
N ALA A 987 -18.63 22.16 14.45
CA ALA A 987 -18.94 21.33 13.31
C ALA A 987 -18.22 21.81 12.03
N ARG A 988 -17.97 20.85 11.12
CA ARG A 988 -17.22 21.07 9.87
C ARG A 988 -18.01 20.55 8.69
N ALA A 989 -18.12 21.33 7.62
CA ALA A 989 -18.83 20.99 6.40
C ALA A 989 -17.89 20.71 5.23
N LYS A 990 -18.36 19.90 4.27
CA LYS A 990 -17.78 19.76 2.94
C LYS A 990 -18.71 20.38 1.91
N VAL A 991 -18.17 21.15 0.98
CA VAL A 991 -18.90 21.71 -0.16
C VAL A 991 -18.12 21.39 -1.44
N LYS A 992 -18.46 20.27 -2.06
CA LYS A 992 -17.77 19.66 -3.21
C LYS A 992 -16.31 19.35 -2.91
N LEU A 993 -15.39 20.25 -3.30
CA LEU A 993 -13.93 20.10 -3.13
C LEU A 993 -13.38 20.87 -1.93
N ILE A 994 -14.19 21.74 -1.30
CA ILE A 994 -13.75 22.61 -0.20
C ILE A 994 -14.27 22.04 1.13
N THR A 995 -13.48 22.21 2.20
CA THR A 995 -13.89 21.96 3.59
C THR A 995 -13.96 23.29 4.34
N LEU A 996 -15.01 23.49 5.12
CA LEU A 996 -15.31 24.74 5.81
C LEU A 996 -15.61 24.46 7.29
N PRO A 997 -14.97 25.13 8.26
CA PRO A 997 -15.47 25.17 9.63
C PRO A 997 -16.76 26.00 9.67
N LEU A 998 -17.74 25.62 10.48
CA LEU A 998 -19.05 26.29 10.55
C LEU A 998 -19.13 27.39 11.62
N GLY A 999 -17.99 27.98 12.02
CA GLY A 999 -17.96 28.93 13.14
C GLY A 999 -18.12 28.18 14.45
N ARG A 1000 -19.12 28.55 15.26
CA ARG A 1000 -19.47 27.85 16.51
C ARG A 1000 -20.62 26.84 16.38
N ILE A 1001 -21.21 26.71 15.19
CA ILE A 1001 -22.32 25.78 14.92
C ILE A 1001 -21.90 24.36 15.33
N GLY A 1002 -22.73 23.66 16.10
CA GLY A 1002 -22.44 22.38 16.73
C GLY A 1002 -21.82 22.43 18.13
N GLU A 1003 -21.12 23.51 18.54
CA GLU A 1003 -20.52 23.61 19.87
C GLU A 1003 -21.58 23.51 20.99
N HIS A 1004 -21.38 22.61 21.96
CA HIS A 1004 -22.24 22.52 23.15
C HIS A 1004 -21.52 21.88 24.35
N ILE A 1005 -22.12 21.93 25.54
CA ILE A 1005 -21.51 21.55 26.82
C ILE A 1005 -22.23 20.33 27.41
N GLY A 1006 -21.46 19.37 27.95
CA GLY A 1006 -21.99 18.22 28.69
C GLY A 1006 -22.65 17.15 27.82
N ASP A 1007 -21.95 16.73 26.77
CA ASP A 1007 -22.42 15.79 25.75
C ASP A 1007 -22.34 14.32 26.17
N TRP A 1008 -23.19 13.48 25.57
CA TRP A 1008 -23.49 12.10 25.93
C TRP A 1008 -23.69 11.23 24.68
N GLU A 1009 -22.62 10.53 24.28
CA GLU A 1009 -22.59 9.56 23.19
C GLU A 1009 -22.65 8.11 23.72
N HIS A 1010 -23.09 7.14 22.89
CA HIS A 1010 -23.24 5.75 23.34
C HIS A 1010 -23.00 4.66 22.28
N VAL A 1011 -22.64 3.48 22.78
CA VAL A 1011 -22.56 2.25 21.98
C VAL A 1011 -23.38 1.16 22.69
N THR A 1012 -24.35 0.54 22.02
CA THR A 1012 -25.16 -0.54 22.62
C THR A 1012 -24.76 -1.91 22.08
N LEU A 1013 -24.26 -2.78 22.96
CA LEU A 1013 -24.01 -4.19 22.65
C LEU A 1013 -25.31 -4.98 22.77
N ARG A 1014 -25.73 -5.73 21.73
CA ARG A 1014 -26.84 -6.69 21.81
C ARG A 1014 -26.32 -8.12 21.92
N ILE A 1015 -26.57 -8.76 23.06
CA ILE A 1015 -25.99 -10.04 23.48
C ILE A 1015 -27.10 -11.07 23.65
N SER A 1016 -26.91 -12.30 23.15
CA SER A 1016 -27.89 -13.38 23.27
C SER A 1016 -27.94 -13.94 24.70
N ASN A 1017 -29.14 -14.05 25.28
CA ASN A 1017 -29.31 -14.67 26.61
C ASN A 1017 -29.24 -16.21 26.56
N PHE A 1018 -29.26 -16.80 25.35
CA PHE A 1018 -29.15 -18.25 25.17
C PHE A 1018 -27.72 -18.77 25.41
N ASN A 1019 -26.70 -18.03 24.97
CA ASN A 1019 -25.30 -18.47 25.00
C ASN A 1019 -24.28 -17.38 25.43
N GLY A 1020 -24.71 -16.13 25.61
CA GLY A 1020 -23.85 -14.99 25.94
C GLY A 1020 -23.03 -14.44 24.76
N GLU A 1021 -23.36 -14.80 23.53
CA GLU A 1021 -22.68 -14.34 22.32
C GLU A 1021 -23.11 -12.92 21.91
N LEU A 1022 -22.14 -12.09 21.55
CA LEU A 1022 -22.39 -10.77 20.96
C LEU A 1022 -23.00 -10.94 19.57
N TRP A 1023 -24.23 -10.47 19.37
CA TRP A 1023 -24.93 -10.57 18.09
C TRP A 1023 -24.67 -9.36 17.19
N ARG A 1024 -24.83 -8.15 17.73
CA ARG A 1024 -24.64 -6.90 16.98
C ARG A 1024 -24.35 -5.71 17.90
N VAL A 1025 -23.80 -4.65 17.35
CA VAL A 1025 -23.44 -3.42 18.05
C VAL A 1025 -24.12 -2.23 17.39
N PHE A 1026 -24.86 -1.43 18.17
CA PHE A 1026 -25.41 -0.15 17.73
C PHE A 1026 -24.40 0.96 17.99
N LEU A 1027 -24.20 1.82 17.01
CA LEU A 1027 -23.32 2.99 17.10
C LEU A 1027 -24.14 4.26 16.93
N SER A 1028 -24.09 5.17 17.90
CA SER A 1028 -24.75 6.48 17.81
C SER A 1028 -24.09 7.34 16.73
N GLN A 1029 -24.80 7.61 15.64
CA GLN A 1029 -24.35 8.53 14.60
C GLN A 1029 -25.11 9.87 14.75
N HIS A 1030 -24.72 10.90 14.02
CA HIS A 1030 -25.54 12.13 13.98
C HIS A 1030 -26.83 11.89 13.18
N SER A 1031 -27.97 12.25 13.80
CA SER A 1031 -29.34 12.10 13.26
C SER A 1031 -29.84 10.67 13.05
N GLY A 1032 -29.35 9.71 13.85
CA GLY A 1032 -29.79 8.30 13.89
C GLY A 1032 -28.61 7.40 14.25
N GLY A 1033 -28.80 6.07 14.36
CA GLY A 1033 -27.66 5.16 14.46
C GLY A 1033 -27.77 3.93 13.58
N GLU A 1034 -26.76 3.06 13.68
CA GLU A 1034 -26.64 1.89 12.81
C GLU A 1034 -26.31 0.64 13.65
N TRP A 1035 -27.08 -0.43 13.43
CA TRP A 1035 -26.80 -1.76 13.99
C TRP A 1035 -25.86 -2.52 13.05
N ILE A 1036 -24.63 -2.78 13.51
CA ILE A 1036 -23.63 -3.58 12.79
C ILE A 1036 -23.60 -4.99 13.38
N ASP A 1037 -23.91 -6.00 12.58
CA ASP A 1037 -23.82 -7.41 13.01
C ASP A 1037 -22.36 -7.81 13.26
N ALA A 1038 -22.12 -8.70 14.24
CA ALA A 1038 -20.77 -8.93 14.75
C ALA A 1038 -19.76 -9.49 13.73
N CYS A 1039 -20.23 -10.06 12.61
CA CYS A 1039 -19.37 -10.50 11.51
C CYS A 1039 -18.84 -9.37 10.62
N ASP A 1040 -19.39 -8.15 10.72
CA ASP A 1040 -19.02 -6.98 9.90
C ASP A 1040 -18.20 -5.91 10.67
N LEU A 1041 -17.95 -6.16 11.97
CA LEU A 1041 -17.18 -5.32 12.91
C LEU A 1041 -15.66 -5.46 12.77
N GLU A 1042 -14.92 -4.40 13.13
CA GLU A 1042 -13.50 -4.50 13.47
C GLU A 1042 -13.36 -4.92 14.95
N PHE A 1043 -12.38 -5.76 15.24
CA PHE A 1043 -12.03 -6.23 16.59
C PHE A 1043 -10.57 -5.91 16.92
N GLN A 1044 -10.21 -5.96 18.21
CA GLN A 1044 -8.86 -5.67 18.68
C GLN A 1044 -7.78 -6.55 18.00
N GLU A 1045 -6.81 -5.90 17.35
CA GLU A 1045 -5.63 -6.56 16.79
C GLU A 1045 -4.78 -7.17 17.92
N GLY A 1046 -4.47 -8.48 17.82
CA GLY A 1046 -3.65 -9.21 18.80
C GLY A 1046 -4.22 -10.54 19.27
N GLY A 1047 -5.48 -10.87 18.95
CA GLY A 1047 -6.06 -12.22 19.13
C GLY A 1047 -6.34 -12.66 20.57
N GLY A 1048 -6.22 -11.75 21.55
CA GLY A 1048 -6.44 -12.02 22.98
C GLY A 1048 -7.78 -11.52 23.55
N SER A 1049 -8.64 -10.89 22.74
CA SER A 1049 -9.98 -10.44 23.16
C SER A 1049 -10.98 -10.44 22.00
N ASN A 1050 -12.27 -10.38 22.33
CA ASN A 1050 -13.36 -10.18 21.37
C ASN A 1050 -13.92 -8.74 21.44
N LYS A 1051 -13.09 -7.78 21.89
CA LYS A 1051 -13.49 -6.37 22.00
C LYS A 1051 -13.70 -5.77 20.62
N ALA A 1052 -14.91 -5.24 20.40
CA ALA A 1052 -15.22 -4.49 19.20
C ALA A 1052 -14.39 -3.19 19.13
N VAL A 1053 -14.35 -2.58 17.95
CA VAL A 1053 -13.71 -1.27 17.72
C VAL A 1053 -14.75 -0.28 17.23
N ALA A 1054 -14.74 0.92 17.80
CA ALA A 1054 -15.53 2.06 17.36
C ALA A 1054 -14.63 3.29 17.19
N TYR A 1055 -15.04 4.20 16.30
CA TYR A 1055 -14.32 5.42 15.99
C TYR A 1055 -15.22 6.64 16.23
N ALA A 1056 -14.84 7.49 17.18
CA ALA A 1056 -15.52 8.75 17.44
C ALA A 1056 -15.13 9.78 16.36
N SER A 1057 -16.10 10.60 15.93
CA SER A 1057 -15.85 11.67 14.96
C SER A 1057 -15.14 12.87 15.59
N LEU A 1058 -14.27 13.52 14.82
CA LEU A 1058 -13.54 14.72 15.22
C LEU A 1058 -14.53 15.83 15.62
N HIS A 1059 -14.36 16.36 16.83
CA HIS A 1059 -15.20 17.32 17.56
C HIS A 1059 -16.60 16.82 17.94
N GLY A 1060 -17.26 16.10 17.01
CA GLY A 1060 -18.66 15.70 17.11
C GLY A 1060 -18.91 14.42 17.89
N HIS A 1061 -17.88 13.62 18.14
CA HIS A 1061 -17.84 12.40 18.96
C HIS A 1061 -18.72 11.20 18.54
N ALA A 1062 -19.72 11.39 17.68
CA ALA A 1062 -20.52 10.32 17.07
C ALA A 1062 -19.68 9.11 16.60
N MET A 1063 -20.21 7.92 16.88
CA MET A 1063 -19.54 6.63 16.79
C MET A 1063 -19.75 5.97 15.42
N TYR A 1064 -18.66 5.53 14.80
CA TYR A 1064 -18.66 4.88 13.49
C TYR A 1064 -17.85 3.58 13.48
N PRO A 1065 -18.18 2.59 12.61
CA PRO A 1065 -17.56 1.27 12.65
C PRO A 1065 -16.19 1.21 11.96
N LYS A 1066 -15.85 2.20 11.12
CA LYS A 1066 -14.66 2.19 10.25
C LYS A 1066 -14.07 3.60 10.14
N PRO A 1067 -12.73 3.74 10.04
CA PRO A 1067 -12.09 5.05 9.96
C PRO A 1067 -12.22 5.66 8.56
N GLY A 1068 -12.50 6.96 8.50
CA GLY A 1068 -12.59 7.74 7.28
C GLY A 1068 -13.49 8.98 7.41
N LEU A 1069 -13.78 9.63 6.28
CA LEU A 1069 -14.81 10.67 6.21
C LEU A 1069 -16.18 10.02 5.99
N VAL A 1070 -17.06 10.09 6.98
CA VAL A 1070 -18.50 9.94 6.79
C VAL A 1070 -19.09 11.33 6.50
N LEU A 1071 -19.95 11.42 5.49
CA LEU A 1071 -20.54 12.68 5.06
C LEU A 1071 -22.07 12.63 5.23
N GLN A 1072 -22.58 13.42 6.17
CA GLN A 1072 -24.02 13.62 6.36
C GLN A 1072 -24.52 14.60 5.29
N GLY A 1073 -24.76 14.10 4.07
CA GLY A 1073 -25.27 14.86 2.93
C GLY A 1073 -24.80 14.33 1.57
N ASN A 1074 -25.51 14.73 0.51
CA ASN A 1074 -25.41 14.12 -0.83
C ASN A 1074 -24.50 14.90 -1.79
N ASP A 1075 -24.10 14.25 -2.89
CA ASP A 1075 -23.27 14.83 -3.97
C ASP A 1075 -21.95 15.48 -3.51
N GLY A 1076 -21.39 15.05 -2.39
CA GLY A 1076 -20.19 15.66 -1.80
C GLY A 1076 -20.46 17.01 -1.10
N VAL A 1077 -21.69 17.25 -0.65
CA VAL A 1077 -22.09 18.43 0.13
C VAL A 1077 -22.81 17.97 1.40
N GLY A 1078 -22.26 18.25 2.58
CA GLY A 1078 -22.77 17.72 3.86
C GLY A 1078 -21.91 18.09 5.08
N ILE A 1079 -22.36 17.71 6.27
CA ILE A 1079 -21.54 17.77 7.51
C ILE A 1079 -20.51 16.62 7.47
N ARG A 1080 -19.30 16.87 7.96
CA ARG A 1080 -18.19 15.92 8.01
C ARG A 1080 -18.08 15.29 9.39
N ASN A 1081 -18.29 13.99 9.47
CA ASN A 1081 -17.81 13.17 10.58
C ASN A 1081 -16.51 12.49 10.14
N ASP A 1082 -15.39 13.14 10.47
CA ASP A 1082 -14.03 12.64 10.18
C ASP A 1082 -13.56 11.74 11.33
N THR A 1083 -13.26 10.49 11.02
CA THR A 1083 -12.87 9.45 12.00
C THR A 1083 -11.53 8.83 11.62
N ALA A 1084 -10.70 8.46 12.61
CA ALA A 1084 -9.41 7.83 12.34
C ALA A 1084 -8.85 7.06 13.56
N LYS A 1085 -8.12 5.97 13.29
CA LYS A 1085 -7.35 5.22 14.29
C LYS A 1085 -6.18 6.08 14.79
N SER A 1086 -5.99 6.17 16.10
CA SER A 1086 -4.96 7.04 16.71
C SER A 1086 -4.41 6.46 18.02
N LYS A 1087 -3.49 7.19 18.67
CA LYS A 1087 -3.01 6.87 20.03
C LYS A 1087 -3.95 7.36 21.15
N LYS A 1088 -4.97 8.16 20.82
CA LYS A 1088 -6.04 8.57 21.73
C LYS A 1088 -7.13 7.49 21.69
N VAL A 1089 -6.96 6.46 22.52
CA VAL A 1089 -7.88 5.33 22.61
C VAL A 1089 -8.08 4.95 24.07
N PHE A 1090 -9.29 4.52 24.41
CA PHE A 1090 -9.64 4.01 25.73
C PHE A 1090 -10.50 2.74 25.59
N ASP A 1091 -10.41 1.87 26.59
CA ASP A 1091 -11.14 0.60 26.66
C ASP A 1091 -12.31 0.74 27.62
N THR A 1092 -13.52 0.77 27.08
CA THR A 1092 -14.77 0.94 27.86
C THR A 1092 -15.07 -0.24 28.78
N GLY A 1093 -14.39 -1.38 28.64
CA GLY A 1093 -14.52 -2.53 29.52
C GLY A 1093 -13.53 -2.56 30.69
N LEU A 1094 -12.53 -1.67 30.74
CA LEU A 1094 -11.53 -1.64 31.82
C LEU A 1094 -11.81 -0.56 32.89
N GLY A 1095 -12.53 0.50 32.54
CA GLY A 1095 -12.90 1.59 33.45
C GLY A 1095 -14.38 1.93 33.32
N TYR A 1096 -15.23 1.25 34.08
CA TYR A 1096 -16.68 1.41 33.97
C TYR A 1096 -17.44 1.35 35.30
N GLU A 1097 -18.68 1.82 35.27
CA GLU A 1097 -19.65 1.76 36.36
C GLU A 1097 -21.01 1.33 35.79
N VAL A 1098 -21.68 0.37 36.43
CA VAL A 1098 -23.05 0.00 36.06
C VAL A 1098 -23.98 0.99 36.74
N ILE A 1099 -24.67 1.83 35.96
CA ILE A 1099 -25.48 2.93 36.47
C ILE A 1099 -26.95 2.57 36.64
N ALA A 1100 -27.44 1.56 35.92
CA ALA A 1100 -28.82 1.05 36.04
C ALA A 1100 -28.97 -0.36 35.43
N ALA A 1101 -29.86 -1.16 35.99
CA ALA A 1101 -30.31 -2.44 35.44
C ALA A 1101 -31.84 -2.52 35.52
N GLU A 1102 -32.49 -2.75 34.37
CA GLU A 1102 -33.95 -2.64 34.22
C GLU A 1102 -34.71 -3.92 34.63
N TYR A 1103 -34.12 -4.73 35.53
CA TYR A 1103 -34.65 -6.03 35.95
C TYR A 1103 -34.21 -6.38 37.38
N GLY A 1104 -35.14 -6.83 38.23
CA GLY A 1104 -34.83 -7.38 39.57
C GLY A 1104 -35.27 -6.53 40.78
N GLY A 1105 -36.42 -5.84 40.70
CA GLY A 1105 -36.90 -4.94 41.77
C GLY A 1105 -36.44 -3.50 41.53
N GLU A 1106 -36.33 -2.69 42.58
CA GLU A 1106 -35.76 -1.34 42.47
C GLU A 1106 -34.29 -1.42 42.00
N GLY A 1107 -34.04 -0.98 40.76
CA GLY A 1107 -32.70 -0.91 40.16
C GLY A 1107 -31.98 -2.23 39.92
N GLY A 1108 -32.62 -3.39 40.15
CA GLY A 1108 -31.95 -4.70 40.03
C GLY A 1108 -30.81 -4.93 41.03
N GLY A 1109 -30.78 -4.17 42.13
CA GLY A 1109 -29.66 -4.14 43.08
C GLY A 1109 -28.51 -3.20 42.66
N VAL A 1110 -28.64 -2.49 41.54
CA VAL A 1110 -27.77 -1.37 41.17
C VAL A 1110 -28.27 -0.10 41.85
N VAL A 1111 -27.40 0.62 42.54
CA VAL A 1111 -27.70 1.94 43.11
C VAL A 1111 -27.38 3.00 42.06
N GLU A 1112 -28.40 3.63 41.48
CA GLU A 1112 -28.20 4.69 40.49
C GLU A 1112 -27.45 5.89 41.09
N PRO A 1113 -26.37 6.40 40.46
CA PRO A 1113 -25.75 7.64 40.87
C PRO A 1113 -26.72 8.84 40.80
N PRO A 1114 -26.71 9.79 41.76
CA PRO A 1114 -27.67 10.91 41.78
C PRO A 1114 -27.70 11.79 40.50
N TRP A 1115 -26.58 11.86 39.76
CA TRP A 1115 -26.54 12.57 38.48
C TRP A 1115 -27.37 11.91 37.36
N VAL A 1116 -27.65 10.59 37.44
CA VAL A 1116 -28.49 9.88 36.46
C VAL A 1116 -29.95 10.36 36.53
N ASN A 1117 -30.38 10.77 37.72
CA ASN A 1117 -31.73 11.28 37.98
C ASN A 1117 -31.87 12.81 37.83
N TYR A 1118 -30.83 13.50 37.36
CA TYR A 1118 -30.87 14.93 37.04
C TYR A 1118 -31.52 15.16 35.65
N TYR A 1119 -32.85 15.30 35.64
CA TYR A 1119 -33.67 15.45 34.43
C TYR A 1119 -33.75 16.91 33.93
N ARG A 1120 -32.60 17.57 33.79
CA ARG A 1120 -32.45 18.92 33.22
C ARG A 1120 -31.26 18.94 32.25
N LYS A 1121 -30.86 20.14 31.80
CA LYS A 1121 -29.82 20.34 30.78
C LYS A 1121 -28.42 20.26 31.39
N TRP A 1122 -27.50 19.59 30.68
CA TRP A 1122 -26.08 19.46 30.97
C TRP A 1122 -25.22 20.55 30.32
N GLY A 1123 -25.83 21.38 29.49
CA GLY A 1123 -25.28 22.64 29.00
C GLY A 1123 -26.33 23.77 29.06
N PRO A 1124 -25.92 25.05 28.95
CA PRO A 1124 -26.84 26.15 28.70
C PRO A 1124 -27.52 25.99 27.33
N LYS A 1125 -28.64 26.70 27.11
CA LYS A 1125 -29.07 26.97 25.73
C LYS A 1125 -28.10 27.96 25.09
N ILE A 1126 -27.62 27.68 23.88
CA ILE A 1126 -26.80 28.62 23.11
C ILE A 1126 -27.52 28.96 21.81
N ASP A 1127 -28.31 30.04 21.85
CA ASP A 1127 -28.87 30.65 20.64
C ASP A 1127 -27.74 31.28 19.82
N TYR A 1128 -27.17 30.53 18.89
CA TYR A 1128 -26.17 31.06 17.96
C TYR A 1128 -26.82 32.12 17.06
N SER A 1129 -26.09 33.21 16.80
CA SER A 1129 -26.39 34.13 15.70
C SER A 1129 -26.03 33.46 14.37
N VAL A 1130 -26.73 32.37 14.04
CA VAL A 1130 -26.52 31.50 12.86
C VAL A 1130 -26.37 32.35 11.61
N GLU A 1131 -27.26 33.33 11.46
CA GLU A 1131 -27.23 34.26 10.34
C GLU A 1131 -25.86 34.94 10.14
N ASP A 1132 -25.16 35.34 11.20
CA ASP A 1132 -23.94 36.14 11.07
C ASP A 1132 -22.70 35.29 10.78
N ASP A 1133 -22.57 34.09 11.35
CA ASP A 1133 -21.50 33.14 10.94
C ASP A 1133 -21.79 32.56 9.55
N VAL A 1134 -23.06 32.31 9.18
CA VAL A 1134 -23.44 31.94 7.81
C VAL A 1134 -23.13 33.07 6.83
N LYS A 1135 -23.59 34.32 7.08
CA LYS A 1135 -23.27 35.50 6.24
C LYS A 1135 -21.76 35.72 6.14
N ARG A 1136 -21.00 35.44 7.20
CA ARG A 1136 -19.54 35.56 7.22
C ARG A 1136 -18.89 34.55 6.27
N ILE A 1137 -19.29 33.28 6.31
CA ILE A 1137 -18.78 32.24 5.41
C ILE A 1137 -19.26 32.50 3.96
N GLU A 1138 -20.52 32.90 3.78
CA GLU A 1138 -21.15 33.18 2.49
C GLU A 1138 -20.44 34.31 1.68
N ARG A 1139 -19.77 35.25 2.36
CA ARG A 1139 -18.95 36.31 1.73
C ARG A 1139 -17.69 35.79 1.05
N PHE A 1140 -17.16 34.63 1.46
CA PHE A 1140 -15.95 34.04 0.87
C PHE A 1140 -16.25 33.01 -0.24
N LEU A 1141 -17.53 32.76 -0.54
CA LEU A 1141 -17.96 31.78 -1.52
C LEU A 1141 -18.57 32.45 -2.75
N PHE A 1142 -18.26 31.92 -3.94
CA PHE A 1142 -18.70 32.50 -5.22
C PHE A 1142 -19.49 31.48 -6.06
N GLY A 1143 -20.42 32.00 -6.88
CA GLY A 1143 -21.13 31.24 -7.92
C GLY A 1143 -21.79 29.94 -7.44
N ALA A 1144 -21.32 28.81 -7.98
CA ALA A 1144 -21.87 27.48 -7.67
C ALA A 1144 -21.59 27.04 -6.22
N LEU A 1145 -20.42 27.37 -5.66
CA LEU A 1145 -20.07 27.02 -4.28
C LEU A 1145 -20.96 27.74 -3.26
N LYS A 1146 -21.25 29.02 -3.50
CA LYS A 1146 -22.19 29.81 -2.69
C LYS A 1146 -23.59 29.20 -2.69
N ARG A 1147 -24.13 28.84 -3.87
CA ARG A 1147 -25.44 28.17 -3.98
C ARG A 1147 -25.44 26.80 -3.28
N ALA A 1148 -24.37 26.02 -3.40
CA ALA A 1148 -24.24 24.74 -2.71
C ALA A 1148 -24.17 24.89 -1.18
N PHE A 1149 -23.45 25.89 -0.66
CA PHE A 1149 -23.39 26.18 0.77
C PHE A 1149 -24.71 26.69 1.33
N VAL A 1150 -25.40 27.63 0.66
CA VAL A 1150 -26.73 28.10 1.09
C VAL A 1150 -27.77 26.96 1.05
N ASN A 1151 -27.68 26.06 0.08
CA ASN A 1151 -28.55 24.87 0.02
C ASN A 1151 -28.17 23.78 1.04
N LEU A 1152 -26.91 23.71 1.47
CA LEU A 1152 -26.51 22.89 2.62
C LEU A 1152 -27.06 23.48 3.91
N VAL A 1153 -26.92 24.80 4.10
CA VAL A 1153 -27.40 25.49 5.29
C VAL A 1153 -28.90 25.27 5.48
N LYS A 1154 -29.70 25.37 4.42
CA LYS A 1154 -31.15 25.05 4.41
C LYS A 1154 -31.50 23.55 4.54
N LYS A 1155 -30.54 22.68 4.80
CA LYS A 1155 -30.68 21.21 4.89
C LYS A 1155 -29.93 20.59 6.08
N ILE A 1156 -29.15 21.39 6.81
CA ILE A 1156 -28.57 20.97 8.09
C ILE A 1156 -29.74 20.88 9.09
N PRO A 1157 -29.82 19.83 9.93
CA PRO A 1157 -30.89 19.70 10.92
C PRO A 1157 -30.90 20.85 11.93
N ASP A 1158 -32.08 21.18 12.49
CA ASP A 1158 -32.24 22.27 13.47
C ASP A 1158 -31.42 22.02 14.75
N GLU A 1159 -31.25 20.74 15.09
CA GLU A 1159 -30.37 20.19 16.13
C GLU A 1159 -28.95 20.78 16.07
N VAL A 1160 -28.42 21.00 14.87
CA VAL A 1160 -27.06 21.52 14.65
C VAL A 1160 -27.00 23.05 14.77
N TYR A 1161 -28.14 23.75 14.68
CA TYR A 1161 -28.18 25.21 14.55
C TYR A 1161 -28.20 26.00 15.86
N GLY A 1162 -28.70 25.44 16.95
CA GLY A 1162 -28.84 26.16 18.21
C GLY A 1162 -29.58 25.35 19.24
N GLU A 1163 -28.93 24.29 19.73
CA GLU A 1163 -29.57 23.37 20.66
C GLU A 1163 -29.76 23.95 22.06
N ASP A 1164 -30.89 23.56 22.65
CA ASP A 1164 -31.04 23.49 24.09
C ASP A 1164 -30.04 22.47 24.63
N GLY A 1165 -29.06 22.90 25.43
CA GLY A 1165 -27.94 22.07 25.87
C GLY A 1165 -28.37 20.67 26.38
N PRO A 1166 -27.60 19.62 26.04
CA PRO A 1166 -28.07 18.24 26.01
C PRO A 1166 -28.65 17.74 27.33
N THR A 1167 -29.61 16.83 27.25
CA THR A 1167 -30.15 16.11 28.42
C THR A 1167 -29.37 14.83 28.68
N GLY A 1168 -29.22 14.47 29.96
CA GLY A 1168 -28.54 13.24 30.37
C GLY A 1168 -29.23 11.95 29.88
N PRO A 1169 -28.54 10.79 29.94
CA PRO A 1169 -28.96 9.53 29.33
C PRO A 1169 -30.41 9.10 29.57
N LYS A 1170 -30.91 9.27 30.80
CA LYS A 1170 -32.25 8.81 31.22
C LYS A 1170 -33.42 9.59 30.62
N LEU A 1171 -33.15 10.69 29.91
CA LEU A 1171 -34.14 11.41 29.09
C LEU A 1171 -34.06 11.05 27.59
N LYS A 1172 -33.07 10.26 27.15
CA LYS A 1172 -32.96 9.78 25.76
C LYS A 1172 -33.97 8.63 25.54
N GLY A 1173 -34.70 8.65 24.42
CA GLY A 1173 -35.84 7.73 24.20
C GLY A 1173 -35.48 6.24 24.09
N ASN A 1174 -34.20 5.92 23.92
CA ASN A 1174 -33.64 4.57 23.92
C ASN A 1174 -33.30 4.03 25.33
N TRP A 1175 -33.53 4.80 26.42
CA TRP A 1175 -33.35 4.29 27.78
C TRP A 1175 -34.35 3.15 28.07
N ALA A 1176 -35.65 3.42 28.01
CA ALA A 1176 -36.68 2.36 28.12
C ALA A 1176 -36.99 1.68 26.77
N GLY A 1177 -36.54 2.27 25.65
CA GLY A 1177 -36.84 1.84 24.28
C GLY A 1177 -35.75 0.97 23.63
N ASP A 1178 -36.04 0.56 22.40
CA ASP A 1178 -35.06 0.05 21.45
C ASP A 1178 -34.24 1.20 20.83
N GLU A 1179 -33.05 0.90 20.32
CA GLU A 1179 -32.22 1.84 19.57
C GLU A 1179 -32.88 2.18 18.22
N LYS A 1180 -32.54 3.34 17.61
CA LYS A 1180 -33.27 3.92 16.46
C LYS A 1180 -32.35 4.45 15.35
#